data_AF-A0A2E6BYV2-F1
#
_entry.id   AF-A0A2E6BYV2-F1
#
_cell.length_a   1.000
_cell.length_b   1.000
_cell.length_c   1.000
_cell.angle_alpha   90.00
_cell.angle_beta   90.00
_cell.angle_gamma   90.00
#
_symmetry.space_group_name_H-M   'P 1'
#
loop_
_entity.id
_entity.type
_entity.pdbx_description
1 polymer ?
#
loop_
_entity_poly.entity_id
_entity_poly.type
_entity_poly.pdbx_seq_one_letter_code
_entity_poly.pdbx_strand_id
1 'polypeptide(L)'
;MNNYGCCEQKYINKKWRRYFMSHLPSHLEERCRWLTNSRDITKPGPVIVWLKSTFRTHENPVIDVGRTLSVKHNRELLIYHGVDERYPNASLRHHNMILDAAVDMHDGCDIMNLKYVLHIARDGAREPVMKKLSDIASIIVTDMIPLPPWSTWVRSIAESGTMPVVEVDAHCVVPMPLFGKSVERPYQYRNATKKLRIRRIQREWPNCDMNAEPYLGKLPFTPINIDEDIRKKEDRWNILKKCKIDPTVYPVWQERGGEKTALTRWRDFLDKRIGGYARRRNNAADFEGVSRLSHAFHYGALSPMKVAREASQINTKSAEKYLDELLIFREHAWHHAASLECPSSYENLPEWARSSWNDTQFDSRPILISKENLEISKSPSHLWNLSQTSLRHHGELHNNLRMTWGKAFPLWTKDAETSMSWCLDMNDKYALDGRDPSSIAGVHWCHGLFDRPFNPRVPIMGVIRQRDLQAHESRLDMKMYEAHIERAVLDVQKPILVIGAGYAGAMAARCLTNHGIEVIVIDKGSKIGGRASARSLEKEHLTYGTSMADAVPKWLDCTLETIISEEGITQNGDQLIIDRGPVIVEHLLRDIQVHCGTKIVSVEASNTEIVVQSDEGKIWEASGIILTAPLPQSADILGQMAPDDWKNSNYESIWSVLFSNDSVIPRSVIKAAQNAGLIPVHGSDNPSSCLVLHSNSEWSKKHLEKSRDEIVELILHQCRKFADNDALEWLDSSNCQGHRWRFARAIRVGSKINTPRIVMAGDAWGEPVGTVGGAISSGAWAAAELVFYLSNFSKKGPEIQSSLLDKW
;
A
#
# COMPACT_ATOMS: atom_id res chain seq x y z
N MET A 1 -29.30 -11.06 6.73
CA MET A 1 -29.96 -10.58 7.96
C MET A 1 -28.88 -10.06 8.91
N ASN A 2 -28.79 -8.74 9.05
CA ASN A 2 -28.38 -8.06 10.28
C ASN A 2 -28.72 -6.57 10.11
N ASN A 3 -29.75 -6.16 10.84
CA ASN A 3 -30.33 -4.83 10.87
C ASN A 3 -29.38 -3.84 11.54
N TYR A 4 -28.95 -2.81 10.83
CA TYR A 4 -28.52 -1.56 11.44
C TYR A 4 -29.58 -0.50 11.15
N GLY A 5 -30.29 -0.11 12.21
CA GLY A 5 -31.33 0.90 12.17
C GLY A 5 -30.76 2.24 11.71
N CYS A 6 -31.41 2.78 10.69
CA CYS A 6 -31.27 4.15 10.22
C CYS A 6 -31.75 5.10 11.34
N CYS A 7 -30.82 5.72 12.05
CA CYS A 7 -31.15 6.79 12.99
C CYS A 7 -31.13 8.12 12.20
N GLU A 8 -32.31 8.63 11.87
CA GLU A 8 -32.50 9.95 11.27
C GLU A 8 -31.86 11.06 12.13
N GLN A 9 -30.77 11.66 11.64
CA GLN A 9 -30.21 12.86 12.24
C GLN A 9 -30.67 14.08 11.44
N LYS A 10 -31.81 14.65 11.86
CA LYS A 10 -32.30 15.94 11.37
C LYS A 10 -31.28 17.04 11.72
N TYR A 11 -30.61 17.54 10.70
CA TYR A 11 -29.71 18.68 10.77
C TYR A 11 -30.42 19.92 11.35
N ILE A 12 -29.98 20.29 12.56
CA ILE A 12 -30.28 21.56 13.21
C ILE A 12 -29.58 22.67 12.43
N ASN A 13 -30.36 23.53 11.79
CA ASN A 13 -29.87 24.79 11.24
C ASN A 13 -30.80 25.93 11.70
N LYS A 14 -30.18 27.05 12.12
CA LYS A 14 -30.77 28.32 12.62
C LYS A 14 -31.09 28.41 14.12
N LYS A 15 -30.06 28.77 14.92
CA LYS A 15 -30.05 29.89 15.90
C LYS A 15 -28.97 29.65 16.96
N TRP A 16 -27.71 30.00 16.69
CA TRP A 16 -26.71 30.19 17.76
C TRP A 16 -25.75 31.33 17.37
N ARG A 17 -26.22 32.56 17.60
CA ARG A 17 -25.39 33.78 17.66
C ARG A 17 -25.85 34.55 18.90
N ARG A 18 -25.26 34.22 20.06
CA ARG A 18 -25.28 34.90 21.38
C ARG A 18 -25.13 33.79 22.42
N TYR A 19 -24.13 33.70 23.30
CA TYR A 19 -23.07 34.59 23.76
C TYR A 19 -21.85 33.70 24.04
N PHE A 20 -20.70 33.98 23.43
CA PHE A 20 -19.31 33.79 23.92
C PHE A 20 -18.38 33.88 22.70
N MET A 21 -17.53 34.92 22.71
CA MET A 21 -16.59 35.25 21.66
C MET A 21 -15.56 34.12 21.51
N SER A 22 -15.59 33.38 20.41
CA SER A 22 -14.34 32.81 19.90
C SER A 22 -13.48 34.05 19.59
N HIS A 23 -12.39 34.26 20.35
CA HIS A 23 -11.49 35.40 20.09
C HIS A 23 -10.45 35.01 19.03
N LEU A 24 -10.84 34.11 18.13
CA LEU A 24 -10.01 33.78 16.98
C LEU A 24 -10.12 34.96 16.00
N PRO A 25 -9.01 35.41 15.41
CA PRO A 25 -9.06 36.29 14.25
C PRO A 25 -10.06 35.76 13.20
N SER A 26 -10.78 36.67 12.54
CA SER A 26 -11.89 36.29 11.64
C SER A 26 -11.47 35.33 10.52
N HIS A 27 -10.21 35.38 10.07
CA HIS A 27 -9.66 34.48 9.04
C HIS A 27 -9.44 33.04 9.52
N LEU A 28 -9.30 32.84 10.83
CA LEU A 28 -9.22 31.54 11.47
C LEU A 28 -10.60 31.06 11.90
N GLU A 29 -11.42 31.92 12.52
CA GLU A 29 -12.75 31.55 13.01
C GLU A 29 -13.63 30.96 11.91
N GLU A 30 -13.61 31.54 10.71
CA GLU A 30 -14.41 31.07 9.57
C GLU A 30 -14.02 29.67 9.07
N ARG A 31 -12.87 29.14 9.50
CA ARG A 31 -12.34 27.82 9.15
C ARG A 31 -12.64 26.77 10.20
N CYS A 32 -13.12 27.17 11.37
CA CYS A 32 -13.32 26.28 12.51
C CYS A 32 -14.72 25.65 12.52
N ARG A 33 -14.78 24.35 12.83
CA ARG A 33 -15.98 23.62 13.22
C ARG A 33 -15.73 22.97 14.58
N TRP A 34 -16.48 23.41 15.59
CA TRP A 34 -16.46 22.78 16.91
C TRP A 34 -17.31 21.51 16.88
N LEU A 35 -16.75 20.40 17.37
CA LEU A 35 -17.44 19.10 17.43
C LEU A 35 -18.07 18.81 18.78
N THR A 36 -17.67 19.55 19.83
CA THR A 36 -18.23 19.43 21.17
C THR A 36 -19.24 20.55 21.45
N ASN A 37 -20.28 20.20 22.22
CA ASN A 37 -21.32 21.16 22.61
C ASN A 37 -20.80 22.21 23.61
N SER A 38 -20.07 21.77 24.64
CA SER A 38 -19.34 22.68 25.53
C SER A 38 -17.96 23.00 24.93
N ARG A 39 -17.55 24.25 25.13
CA ARG A 39 -16.22 24.78 24.78
C ARG A 39 -15.44 25.18 26.03
N ASP A 40 -15.92 24.77 27.20
CA ASP A 40 -15.30 25.11 28.47
C ASP A 40 -14.02 24.29 28.66
N ILE A 41 -12.97 24.95 29.13
CA ILE A 41 -11.71 24.29 29.43
C ILE A 41 -11.80 23.78 30.87
N THR A 42 -11.92 22.47 31.00
CA THR A 42 -12.04 21.79 32.30
C THR A 42 -10.73 21.19 32.79
N LYS A 43 -9.75 20.99 31.90
CA LYS A 43 -8.46 20.35 32.18
C LYS A 43 -7.30 21.35 32.12
N PRO A 44 -6.26 21.19 32.96
CA PRO A 44 -5.14 22.12 33.01
C PRO A 44 -4.07 21.90 31.93
N GLY A 45 -4.10 20.78 31.20
CA GLY A 45 -3.03 20.41 30.28
C GLY A 45 -2.98 21.21 28.98
N PRO A 46 -2.13 20.81 28.02
CA PRO A 46 -1.81 21.63 26.86
C PRO A 46 -2.95 21.68 25.84
N VAL A 47 -2.91 22.68 24.97
CA VAL A 47 -3.60 22.62 23.69
C VAL A 47 -2.82 21.66 22.80
N ILE A 48 -3.50 20.67 22.22
CA ILE A 48 -2.88 19.70 21.31
C ILE A 48 -3.35 19.98 19.89
N VAL A 49 -2.40 20.26 19.01
CA VAL A 49 -2.64 20.32 17.56
C VAL A 49 -2.37 18.95 16.97
N TRP A 50 -3.43 18.25 16.59
CA TRP A 50 -3.36 16.93 15.98
C TRP A 50 -3.43 17.04 14.45
N LEU A 51 -2.30 16.76 13.78
CA LEU A 51 -2.19 16.80 12.32
C LEU A 51 -2.38 15.40 11.71
N LYS A 52 -3.21 15.31 10.66
CA LYS A 52 -3.50 14.08 9.91
C LYS A 52 -3.16 14.19 8.42
N SER A 53 -3.22 15.39 7.84
CA SER A 53 -2.84 15.64 6.43
C SER A 53 -2.37 17.05 6.14
N THR A 54 -2.13 17.89 7.14
CA THR A 54 -1.65 19.28 6.95
C THR A 54 -0.18 19.39 7.36
N PHE A 55 0.70 18.74 6.60
CA PHE A 55 2.13 18.61 6.93
C PHE A 55 2.97 19.74 6.36
N ARG A 56 2.67 20.95 6.81
CA ARG A 56 3.42 22.17 6.50
C ARG A 56 3.42 23.12 7.69
N THR A 57 4.36 24.04 7.75
CA THR A 57 4.38 25.10 8.76
C THR A 57 3.94 26.45 8.20
N HIS A 58 4.16 26.71 6.91
CA HIS A 58 3.75 27.94 6.24
C HIS A 58 2.23 27.95 5.96
N GLU A 59 1.58 29.06 6.33
CA GLU A 59 0.13 29.25 6.15
C GLU A 59 -0.69 28.04 6.61
N ASN A 60 -0.42 27.58 7.83
CA ASN A 60 -1.13 26.47 8.44
C ASN A 60 -2.15 26.98 9.47
N PRO A 61 -3.45 27.13 9.09
CA PRO A 61 -4.46 27.61 10.01
C PRO A 61 -4.68 26.71 11.23
N VAL A 62 -4.34 25.42 11.16
CA VAL A 62 -4.51 24.50 12.28
C VAL A 62 -3.52 24.84 13.39
N ILE A 63 -2.26 25.09 13.01
CA ILE A 63 -1.22 25.55 13.93
C ILE A 63 -1.56 26.95 14.45
N ASP A 64 -2.00 27.87 13.59
CA ASP A 64 -2.35 29.24 14.00
C ASP A 64 -3.53 29.27 14.99
N VAL A 65 -4.55 28.42 14.80
CA VAL A 65 -5.64 28.24 15.77
C VAL A 65 -5.10 27.68 17.09
N GLY A 66 -4.24 26.66 17.04
CA GLY A 66 -3.59 26.09 18.22
C GLY A 66 -2.81 27.14 19.02
N ARG A 67 -1.95 27.91 18.35
CA ARG A 67 -1.18 29.01 18.95
C ARG A 67 -2.09 30.06 19.57
N THR A 68 -3.10 30.50 18.83
CA THR A 68 -4.04 31.52 19.32
C THR A 68 -4.80 31.05 20.57
N LEU A 69 -5.29 29.80 20.57
CA LEU A 69 -6.02 29.24 21.71
C LEU A 69 -5.09 28.99 22.92
N SER A 70 -3.88 28.51 22.68
CA SER A 70 -2.90 28.23 23.76
C SER A 70 -2.57 29.49 24.57
N VAL A 71 -2.15 30.57 23.91
CA VAL A 71 -1.82 31.86 24.54
C VAL A 71 -3.04 32.45 25.23
N LYS A 72 -4.20 32.47 24.55
CA LYS A 72 -5.41 33.07 25.10
C LYS A 72 -5.86 32.38 26.39
N HIS A 73 -5.71 31.07 26.46
CA HIS A 73 -6.15 30.28 27.60
C HIS A 73 -5.01 29.97 28.59
N ASN A 74 -3.85 30.61 28.41
CA ASN A 74 -2.65 30.41 29.22
C ASN A 74 -2.29 28.92 29.37
N ARG A 75 -2.21 28.24 28.22
CA ARG A 75 -1.85 26.82 28.10
C ARG A 75 -0.63 26.67 27.22
N GLU A 76 0.17 25.65 27.50
CA GLU A 76 1.22 25.19 26.61
C GLU A 76 0.63 24.58 25.32
N LEU A 77 1.44 24.48 24.27
CA LEU A 77 1.08 23.94 22.97
C LEU A 77 1.95 22.73 22.60
N LEU A 78 1.30 21.66 22.15
CA LEU A 78 1.96 20.48 21.60
C LEU A 78 1.49 20.26 20.15
N ILE A 79 2.43 20.14 19.21
CA ILE A 79 2.13 19.72 17.83
C ILE A 79 2.34 18.21 17.75
N TYR A 80 1.25 17.47 17.54
CA TYR A 80 1.24 16.01 17.44
C TYR A 80 0.95 15.57 16.00
N HIS A 81 1.89 14.82 15.43
CA HIS A 81 1.74 14.14 14.15
C HIS A 81 1.65 12.63 14.42
N GLY A 82 0.48 12.05 14.19
CA GLY A 82 0.25 10.62 14.33
C GLY A 82 0.11 9.92 12.99
N VAL A 83 0.91 8.89 12.76
CA VAL A 83 0.86 8.03 11.56
C VAL A 83 0.42 6.64 12.00
N ASP A 84 -0.76 6.22 11.55
CA ASP A 84 -1.27 4.87 11.78
C ASP A 84 -0.90 3.95 10.60
N GLU A 85 -0.84 2.65 10.82
CA GLU A 85 -0.58 1.63 9.77
C GLU A 85 -1.88 0.99 9.26
N ARG A 86 -3.04 1.35 9.83
CA ARG A 86 -4.36 0.75 9.53
C ARG A 86 -5.23 1.60 8.60
N TYR A 87 -4.76 2.76 8.14
CA TYR A 87 -5.52 3.51 7.15
C TYR A 87 -5.58 2.72 5.82
N PRO A 88 -6.64 2.88 5.01
CA PRO A 88 -6.78 2.14 3.76
C PRO A 88 -5.57 2.29 2.84
N ASN A 89 -5.05 1.18 2.32
CA ASN A 89 -3.91 1.16 1.41
C ASN A 89 -2.62 1.76 2.01
N ALA A 90 -2.38 1.55 3.31
CA ALA A 90 -1.11 1.88 3.94
C ALA A 90 0.04 1.07 3.32
N SER A 91 1.03 1.76 2.76
CA SER A 91 2.13 1.16 2.01
C SER A 91 3.45 1.90 2.21
N LEU A 92 4.55 1.28 1.80
CA LEU A 92 5.88 1.89 1.81
C LEU A 92 5.88 3.25 1.10
N ARG A 93 5.21 3.36 -0.05
CA ARG A 93 5.07 4.60 -0.80
C ARG A 93 4.53 5.76 0.04
N HIS A 94 3.37 5.55 0.64
CA HIS A 94 2.66 6.62 1.34
C HIS A 94 3.32 6.94 2.68
N HIS A 95 3.79 5.92 3.40
CA HIS A 95 4.55 6.15 4.62
C HIS A 95 5.82 6.94 4.34
N ASN A 96 6.59 6.61 3.29
CA ASN A 96 7.79 7.37 2.98
C ASN A 96 7.49 8.86 2.67
N MET A 97 6.38 9.18 1.98
CA MET A 97 6.00 10.58 1.73
C MET A 97 5.66 11.34 3.01
N ILE A 98 4.95 10.67 3.94
CA ILE A 98 4.60 11.26 5.24
C ILE A 98 5.86 11.50 6.07
N LEU A 99 6.83 10.56 6.04
CA LEU A 99 8.09 10.70 6.76
C LEU A 99 9.00 11.79 6.18
N ASP A 100 9.01 11.99 4.86
CA ASP A 100 9.65 13.17 4.27
C ASP A 100 9.04 14.47 4.78
N ALA A 101 7.70 14.54 4.83
CA ALA A 101 7.00 15.70 5.36
C ALA A 101 7.23 15.90 6.87
N ALA A 102 7.42 14.82 7.63
CA ALA A 102 7.72 14.89 9.06
C ALA A 102 9.08 15.55 9.35
N VAL A 103 10.07 15.39 8.46
CA VAL A 103 11.36 16.10 8.56
C VAL A 103 11.15 17.61 8.38
N ASP A 104 10.39 18.01 7.36
CA ASP A 104 10.13 19.44 7.12
C ASP A 104 9.27 20.07 8.24
N MET A 105 8.33 19.31 8.80
CA MET A 105 7.54 19.71 9.97
C MET A 105 8.40 19.92 11.22
N HIS A 106 9.35 19.01 11.47
CA HIS A 106 10.28 19.13 12.60
C HIS A 106 11.10 20.41 12.49
N ASP A 107 11.78 20.62 11.35
CA ASP A 107 12.60 21.80 11.11
C ASP A 107 11.76 23.09 11.24
N GLY A 108 10.56 23.12 10.65
CA GLY A 108 9.69 24.30 10.66
C GLY A 108 9.13 24.61 12.05
N CYS A 109 8.73 23.58 12.83
CA CYS A 109 8.25 23.78 14.19
C CYS A 109 9.37 24.25 15.12
N ASP A 110 10.61 23.78 14.94
CA ASP A 110 11.77 24.22 15.72
C ASP A 110 12.06 25.71 15.47
N ILE A 111 12.01 26.17 14.21
CA ILE A 111 12.13 27.59 13.86
C ILE A 111 11.05 28.44 14.56
N MET A 112 9.83 27.89 14.69
CA MET A 112 8.71 28.55 15.38
C MET A 112 8.76 28.41 16.92
N ASN A 113 9.80 27.76 17.48
CA ASN A 113 9.91 27.41 18.90
C ASN A 113 8.70 26.60 19.44
N LEU A 114 8.19 25.66 18.63
CA LEU A 114 7.07 24.80 18.96
C LEU A 114 7.54 23.36 19.21
N LYS A 115 7.00 22.70 20.24
CA LYS A 115 7.27 21.28 20.45
C LYS A 115 6.50 20.43 19.43
N TYR A 116 7.22 19.87 18.47
CA TYR A 116 6.72 18.86 17.54
C TYR A 116 7.06 17.45 18.01
N VAL A 117 6.10 16.53 17.90
CA VAL A 117 6.28 15.10 18.21
C VAL A 117 5.65 14.25 17.13
N LEU A 118 6.41 13.27 16.65
CA LEU A 118 5.95 12.26 15.70
C LEU A 118 5.72 10.93 16.43
N HIS A 119 4.56 10.34 16.19
CA HIS A 119 4.27 8.94 16.51
C HIS A 119 3.98 8.17 15.24
N ILE A 120 4.57 6.98 15.14
CA ILE A 120 4.33 6.03 14.05
C ILE A 120 3.90 4.72 14.70
N ALA A 121 2.67 4.27 14.41
CA ALA A 121 2.20 2.95 14.78
C ALA A 121 3.09 1.91 14.10
N ARG A 122 3.77 1.10 14.91
CA ARG A 122 4.74 0.10 14.46
C ARG A 122 4.93 -0.95 15.55
N ASP A 123 5.71 -1.98 15.27
CA ASP A 123 6.01 -2.97 16.28
C ASP A 123 6.65 -2.37 17.55
N GLY A 124 6.12 -2.75 18.71
CA GLY A 124 6.44 -2.16 20.00
C GLY A 124 5.84 -0.77 20.31
N ALA A 125 5.08 -0.15 19.40
CA ALA A 125 4.50 1.20 19.59
C ALA A 125 3.10 1.36 18.96
N ARG A 126 2.16 0.47 19.29
CA ARG A 126 0.76 0.49 18.79
C ARG A 126 -0.26 0.96 19.83
N GLU A 127 0.19 1.62 20.89
CA GLU A 127 -0.71 2.17 21.90
C GLU A 127 -1.69 3.21 21.32
N PRO A 128 -2.89 3.37 21.91
CA PRO A 128 -3.87 4.35 21.45
C PRO A 128 -3.46 5.79 21.84
N VAL A 129 -2.43 6.33 21.20
CA VAL A 129 -1.78 7.60 21.57
C VAL A 129 -2.76 8.75 21.65
N MET A 130 -3.61 8.94 20.64
CA MET A 130 -4.54 10.08 20.63
C MET A 130 -5.55 10.00 21.77
N LYS A 131 -5.99 8.79 22.16
CA LYS A 131 -6.85 8.60 23.34
C LYS A 131 -6.11 9.04 24.61
N LYS A 132 -4.87 8.59 24.81
CA LYS A 132 -4.05 8.99 25.97
C LYS A 132 -3.74 10.49 25.99
N LEU A 133 -3.47 11.10 24.85
CA LEU A 133 -3.29 12.55 24.73
C LEU A 133 -4.58 13.31 25.06
N SER A 134 -5.73 12.77 24.69
CA SER A 134 -7.04 13.34 25.03
C SER A 134 -7.29 13.35 26.56
N ASP A 135 -6.73 12.41 27.30
CA ASP A 135 -6.86 12.39 28.75
C ASP A 135 -6.21 13.62 29.42
N ILE A 136 -5.16 14.19 28.82
CA ILE A 136 -4.43 15.35 29.36
C ILE A 136 -4.75 16.68 28.65
N ALA A 137 -5.26 16.67 27.42
CA ALA A 137 -5.48 17.89 26.62
C ALA A 137 -6.50 18.83 27.26
N SER A 138 -6.22 20.14 27.23
CA SER A 138 -7.24 21.17 27.52
C SER A 138 -8.14 21.47 26.34
N ILE A 139 -7.58 21.46 25.12
CA ILE A 139 -8.28 21.61 23.84
C ILE A 139 -7.58 20.73 22.80
N ILE A 140 -8.32 20.09 21.92
CA ILE A 140 -7.78 19.46 20.71
C ILE A 140 -8.15 20.30 19.49
N VAL A 141 -7.13 20.70 18.72
CA VAL A 141 -7.26 21.37 17.42
C VAL A 141 -6.78 20.40 16.36
N THR A 142 -7.54 20.16 15.29
CA THR A 142 -7.13 19.19 14.25
C THR A 142 -7.52 19.66 12.86
N ASP A 143 -6.83 19.17 11.82
CA ASP A 143 -7.22 19.45 10.43
C ASP A 143 -8.56 18.79 10.07
N MET A 144 -9.34 19.49 9.24
CA MET A 144 -10.62 18.98 8.75
C MET A 144 -10.42 18.10 7.51
N ILE A 145 -10.56 16.78 7.68
CA ILE A 145 -10.52 15.80 6.59
C ILE A 145 -11.89 15.10 6.54
N PRO A 146 -12.70 15.32 5.49
CA PRO A 146 -14.07 14.79 5.43
C PRO A 146 -14.14 13.32 5.00
N LEU A 147 -13.12 12.50 5.31
CA LEU A 147 -13.03 11.11 4.87
C LEU A 147 -12.84 10.15 6.06
N PRO A 148 -13.54 9.00 6.10
CA PRO A 148 -13.18 7.91 7.01
C PRO A 148 -11.84 7.27 6.59
N PRO A 149 -11.07 6.67 7.51
CA PRO A 149 -11.38 6.54 8.94
C PRO A 149 -11.10 7.80 9.76
N TRP A 150 -10.42 8.81 9.20
CA TRP A 150 -10.01 10.02 9.94
C TRP A 150 -11.19 10.78 10.55
N SER A 151 -12.25 11.04 9.78
CA SER A 151 -13.44 11.73 10.29
C SER A 151 -14.14 10.93 11.39
N THR A 152 -14.08 9.60 11.35
CA THR A 152 -14.63 8.72 12.39
C THR A 152 -13.79 8.75 13.65
N TRP A 153 -12.46 8.73 13.54
CA TRP A 153 -11.56 8.85 14.69
C TRP A 153 -11.72 10.18 15.42
N VAL A 154 -11.80 11.29 14.68
CA VAL A 154 -11.98 12.62 15.26
C VAL A 154 -13.33 12.71 16.00
N ARG A 155 -14.42 12.22 15.38
CA ARG A 155 -15.74 12.16 16.03
C ARG A 155 -15.71 11.33 17.31
N SER A 156 -15.08 10.16 17.29
CA SER A 156 -14.97 9.30 18.47
C SER A 156 -14.25 9.98 19.64
N ILE A 157 -13.19 10.76 19.38
CA ILE A 157 -12.52 11.57 20.41
C ILE A 157 -13.43 12.68 20.94
N ALA A 158 -14.14 13.40 20.06
CA ALA A 158 -15.06 14.46 20.46
C ALA A 158 -16.25 13.95 21.29
N GLU A 159 -16.80 12.78 20.94
CA GLU A 159 -17.91 12.12 21.63
C GLU A 159 -17.55 11.67 23.06
N SER A 160 -16.27 11.52 23.38
CA SER A 160 -15.83 11.29 24.76
C SER A 160 -16.23 12.42 25.71
N GLY A 161 -16.45 13.64 25.19
CA GLY A 161 -16.90 14.81 25.94
C GLY A 161 -15.90 15.32 26.98
N THR A 162 -14.64 14.86 26.95
CA THR A 162 -13.66 15.14 28.01
C THR A 162 -12.91 16.47 27.84
N MET A 163 -12.89 17.04 26.63
CA MET A 163 -12.34 18.36 26.32
C MET A 163 -13.00 18.93 25.06
N PRO A 164 -12.91 20.25 24.81
CA PRO A 164 -13.31 20.83 23.54
C PRO A 164 -12.48 20.33 22.35
N VAL A 165 -13.14 19.98 21.26
CA VAL A 165 -12.50 19.56 20.00
C VAL A 165 -12.94 20.46 18.86
N VAL A 166 -11.97 21.01 18.12
CA VAL A 166 -12.21 21.87 16.95
C VAL A 166 -11.45 21.34 15.73
N GLU A 167 -12.19 21.19 14.64
CA GLU A 167 -11.62 20.94 13.32
C GLU A 167 -11.40 22.25 12.57
N VAL A 168 -10.30 22.36 11.83
CA VAL A 168 -9.91 23.56 11.10
C VAL A 168 -9.66 23.22 9.63
N ASP A 169 -10.34 23.92 8.73
CA ASP A 169 -10.12 23.75 7.29
C ASP A 169 -8.84 24.46 6.82
N ALA A 170 -7.84 23.64 6.50
CA ALA A 170 -6.55 24.03 5.95
C ALA A 170 -6.38 23.69 4.44
N HIS A 171 -7.42 23.12 3.82
CA HIS A 171 -7.39 22.51 2.49
C HIS A 171 -8.17 23.28 1.43
N CYS A 172 -9.10 24.16 1.83
CA CYS A 172 -9.85 25.00 0.90
C CYS A 172 -9.59 26.51 1.12
N VAL A 173 -9.55 27.27 0.03
CA VAL A 173 -9.57 28.73 0.05
C VAL A 173 -10.94 29.22 0.48
N VAL A 174 -12.04 28.60 0.00
CA VAL A 174 -13.36 28.77 0.59
C VAL A 174 -13.55 27.72 1.69
N PRO A 175 -13.57 28.11 2.98
CA PRO A 175 -13.63 27.13 4.04
C PRO A 175 -14.90 26.28 3.98
N MET A 176 -14.76 24.97 4.18
CA MET A 176 -15.83 23.99 4.27
C MET A 176 -16.93 24.41 5.26
N PRO A 177 -16.64 24.96 6.46
CA PRO A 177 -17.69 25.46 7.36
C PRO A 177 -18.58 26.57 6.79
N LEU A 178 -18.13 27.31 5.76
CA LEU A 178 -18.91 28.39 5.16
C LEU A 178 -19.85 27.93 4.05
N PHE A 179 -19.51 26.84 3.35
CA PHE A 179 -20.32 26.34 2.24
C PHE A 179 -20.79 24.90 2.49
N GLY A 180 -19.86 23.97 2.68
CA GLY A 180 -20.08 22.63 3.25
C GLY A 180 -21.20 21.81 2.62
N LYS A 181 -21.50 22.00 1.33
CA LYS A 181 -22.61 21.34 0.65
C LYS A 181 -22.24 20.93 -0.77
N SER A 182 -22.93 19.91 -1.27
CA SER A 182 -22.86 19.49 -2.66
C SER A 182 -23.74 20.36 -3.57
N VAL A 183 -23.36 20.49 -4.84
CA VAL A 183 -24.24 20.93 -5.94
C VAL A 183 -24.05 20.01 -7.14
N GLU A 184 -25.00 20.00 -8.07
CA GLU A 184 -24.99 19.03 -9.16
C GLU A 184 -23.87 19.27 -10.16
N ARG A 185 -23.46 20.53 -10.42
CA ARG A 185 -22.51 20.85 -11.50
C ARG A 185 -21.45 21.87 -11.06
N PRO A 186 -20.22 21.81 -11.60
CA PRO A 186 -19.14 22.73 -11.24
C PRO A 186 -19.45 24.21 -11.47
N TYR A 187 -20.24 24.55 -12.52
CA TYR A 187 -20.64 25.94 -12.75
C TYR A 187 -21.59 26.47 -11.67
N GLN A 188 -22.44 25.61 -11.09
CA GLN A 188 -23.31 25.98 -9.98
C GLN A 188 -22.46 26.26 -8.73
N TYR A 189 -21.44 25.44 -8.48
CA TYR A 189 -20.49 25.67 -7.39
C TYR A 189 -19.76 27.00 -7.60
N ARG A 190 -19.26 27.24 -8.82
CA ARG A 190 -18.65 28.50 -9.23
C ARG A 190 -19.55 29.69 -8.93
N ASN A 191 -20.82 29.63 -9.26
CA ASN A 191 -21.77 30.71 -9.01
C ASN A 191 -22.04 30.89 -7.51
N ALA A 192 -22.29 29.79 -6.79
CA ALA A 192 -22.65 29.80 -5.38
C ALA A 192 -21.52 30.30 -4.48
N THR A 193 -20.27 29.98 -4.78
CA THR A 193 -19.11 30.41 -3.96
C THR A 193 -18.41 31.67 -4.49
N LYS A 194 -18.93 32.34 -5.55
CA LYS A 194 -18.30 33.52 -6.19
C LYS A 194 -17.91 34.61 -5.20
N LYS A 195 -18.86 35.05 -4.36
CA LYS A 195 -18.61 36.10 -3.36
C LYS A 195 -17.61 35.67 -2.27
N LEU A 196 -17.60 34.37 -1.92
CA LEU A 196 -16.67 33.83 -0.93
C LEU A 196 -15.25 33.76 -1.47
N ARG A 197 -15.07 33.34 -2.74
CA ARG A 197 -13.77 33.28 -3.40
C ARG A 197 -13.15 34.67 -3.59
N ILE A 198 -13.91 35.64 -4.10
CA ILE A 198 -13.41 37.01 -4.35
C ILE A 198 -12.83 37.62 -3.07
N ARG A 199 -13.45 37.40 -1.91
CA ARG A 199 -12.98 37.93 -0.62
C ARG A 199 -11.67 37.31 -0.13
N ARG A 200 -11.23 36.19 -0.69
CA ARG A 200 -10.14 35.36 -0.13
C ARG A 200 -8.98 35.13 -1.07
N ILE A 201 -9.23 35.10 -2.38
CA ILE A 201 -8.22 34.69 -3.36
C ILE A 201 -6.95 35.54 -3.31
N GLN A 202 -7.07 36.87 -3.17
CA GLN A 202 -5.94 37.80 -3.07
C GLN A 202 -5.56 38.14 -1.62
N ARG A 203 -6.22 37.52 -0.63
CA ARG A 203 -6.00 37.84 0.77
C ARG A 203 -4.63 37.31 1.20
N GLU A 204 -3.77 38.20 1.69
CA GLU A 204 -2.53 37.80 2.35
C GLU A 204 -2.84 36.97 3.60
N TRP A 205 -2.05 35.93 3.84
CA TRP A 205 -2.15 35.18 5.07
C TRP A 205 -1.48 35.98 6.19
N PRO A 206 -2.21 36.37 7.25
CA PRO A 206 -1.60 37.15 8.32
C PRO A 206 -0.52 36.34 9.04
N ASN A 207 0.58 37.00 9.44
CA ASN A 207 1.52 36.40 10.37
C ASN A 207 0.82 36.16 11.71
N CYS A 208 1.05 35.00 12.30
CA CYS A 208 0.57 34.70 13.64
C CYS A 208 1.62 35.16 14.65
N ASP A 209 1.38 36.32 15.27
CA ASP A 209 2.28 36.93 16.27
C ASP A 209 2.13 36.32 17.68
N MET A 210 1.41 35.19 17.80
CA MET A 210 1.12 34.55 19.08
C MET A 210 2.30 33.68 19.53
N ASN A 211 3.02 34.08 20.57
CA ASN A 211 4.11 33.30 21.14
C ASN A 211 3.56 32.22 22.08
N ALA A 212 3.36 31.02 21.54
CA ALA A 212 2.88 29.88 22.32
C ALA A 212 4.04 29.25 23.11
N GLU A 213 3.81 28.93 24.37
CA GLU A 213 4.77 28.17 25.18
C GLU A 213 4.74 26.68 24.75
N PRO A 214 5.88 26.05 24.46
CA PRO A 214 5.92 24.64 24.06
C PRO A 214 5.62 23.73 25.26
N TYR A 215 4.82 22.69 25.07
CA TYR A 215 4.58 21.67 26.10
C TYR A 215 5.82 20.80 26.31
N LEU A 216 6.42 20.89 27.51
CA LEU A 216 7.61 20.10 27.89
C LEU A 216 7.30 18.98 28.90
N GLY A 217 6.02 18.77 29.20
CA GLY A 217 5.58 17.71 30.10
C GLY A 217 5.81 16.29 29.54
N LYS A 218 5.60 15.29 30.40
CA LYS A 218 5.80 13.87 30.05
C LYS A 218 4.77 13.40 29.03
N LEU A 219 5.25 12.88 27.90
CA LEU A 219 4.40 12.28 26.87
C LEU A 219 3.93 10.87 27.29
N PRO A 220 2.70 10.45 26.90
CA PRO A 220 2.18 9.12 27.21
C PRO A 220 2.68 8.00 26.26
N PHE A 221 3.69 8.32 25.44
CA PHE A 221 4.35 7.46 24.46
C PHE A 221 5.78 7.95 24.24
N THR A 222 6.61 7.11 23.61
CA THR A 222 7.96 7.50 23.19
C THR A 222 7.90 8.04 21.76
N PRO A 223 8.16 9.35 21.55
CA PRO A 223 8.17 9.93 20.20
C PRO A 223 9.34 9.41 19.39
N ILE A 224 9.20 9.44 18.07
CA ILE A 224 10.29 9.22 17.13
C ILE A 224 11.31 10.37 17.25
N ASN A 225 12.60 10.06 17.27
CA ASN A 225 13.64 11.06 17.10
C ASN A 225 13.84 11.32 15.60
N ILE A 226 13.44 12.48 15.11
CA ILE A 226 13.46 12.76 13.66
C ILE A 226 14.89 12.75 13.11
N ASP A 227 15.86 13.31 13.84
CA ASP A 227 17.25 13.41 13.37
C ASP A 227 17.95 12.06 13.35
N GLU A 228 17.69 11.22 14.35
CA GLU A 228 18.33 9.91 14.48
C GLU A 228 17.59 8.82 13.69
N ASP A 229 16.25 8.79 13.75
CA ASP A 229 15.45 7.67 13.23
C ASP A 229 14.93 7.90 11.80
N ILE A 230 14.82 9.15 11.31
CA ILE A 230 14.08 9.46 10.06
C ILE A 230 14.90 10.23 9.02
N ARG A 231 15.77 11.15 9.45
CA ARG A 231 16.52 12.02 8.53
C ARG A 231 17.49 11.22 7.66
N LYS A 232 18.12 10.20 8.24
CA LYS A 232 18.95 9.23 7.51
C LYS A 232 18.08 8.16 6.86
N LYS A 233 18.38 7.83 5.61
CA LYS A 233 17.56 6.91 4.80
C LYS A 233 17.54 5.50 5.39
N GLU A 234 18.67 5.02 5.88
CA GLU A 234 18.84 3.68 6.45
C GLU A 234 18.07 3.52 7.76
N ASP A 235 18.12 4.53 8.63
CA ASP A 235 17.39 4.55 9.90
C ASP A 235 15.88 4.61 9.64
N ARG A 236 15.46 5.47 8.68
CA ARG A 236 14.07 5.52 8.22
C ARG A 236 13.60 4.18 7.69
N TRP A 237 14.43 3.51 6.88
CA TRP A 237 14.13 2.19 6.34
C TRP A 237 13.90 1.17 7.46
N ASN A 238 14.71 1.22 8.52
CA ASN A 238 14.54 0.36 9.69
C ASN A 238 13.25 0.65 10.48
N ILE A 239 12.77 1.89 10.49
CA ILE A 239 11.44 2.23 11.03
C ILE A 239 10.32 1.67 10.15
N LEU A 240 10.39 1.86 8.84
CA LEU A 240 9.38 1.37 7.89
C LEU A 240 9.20 -0.15 7.95
N LYS A 241 10.29 -0.91 8.08
CA LYS A 241 10.26 -2.38 8.26
C LYS A 241 9.50 -2.85 9.50
N LYS A 242 9.30 -1.99 10.50
CA LYS A 242 8.55 -2.32 11.72
C LYS A 242 7.04 -2.03 11.59
N CYS A 243 6.61 -1.37 10.51
CA CYS A 243 5.22 -1.06 10.26
C CYS A 243 4.52 -2.22 9.53
N LYS A 244 3.25 -2.49 9.86
CA LYS A 244 2.37 -3.44 9.15
C LYS A 244 1.74 -2.76 7.93
N ILE A 245 2.58 -2.48 6.94
CA ILE A 245 2.21 -1.80 5.70
C ILE A 245 2.50 -2.69 4.50
N ASP A 246 1.86 -2.40 3.37
CA ASP A 246 2.10 -3.08 2.10
C ASP A 246 3.52 -2.76 1.56
N PRO A 247 4.44 -3.73 1.51
CA PRO A 247 5.78 -3.52 0.96
C PRO A 247 5.83 -3.65 -0.57
N THR A 248 4.75 -4.08 -1.22
CA THR A 248 4.68 -4.30 -2.67
C THR A 248 4.44 -3.01 -3.46
N VAL A 249 4.15 -1.89 -2.79
CA VAL A 249 3.99 -0.57 -3.42
C VAL A 249 5.18 0.31 -3.05
N TYR A 250 6.18 0.37 -3.92
CA TYR A 250 7.45 1.02 -3.60
C TYR A 250 7.34 2.55 -3.52
N PRO A 251 8.19 3.20 -2.71
CA PRO A 251 8.40 4.64 -2.77
C PRO A 251 8.79 5.07 -4.17
N VAL A 252 8.32 6.26 -4.57
CA VAL A 252 8.78 6.92 -5.78
C VAL A 252 10.06 7.66 -5.42
N TRP A 253 11.21 6.98 -5.53
CA TRP A 253 12.48 7.46 -4.96
C TRP A 253 12.94 8.83 -5.49
N GLN A 254 12.51 9.19 -6.71
CA GLN A 254 12.79 10.48 -7.34
C GLN A 254 11.83 11.60 -6.88
N GLU A 255 10.78 11.27 -6.12
CA GLU A 255 9.75 12.19 -5.66
C GLU A 255 9.79 12.28 -4.13
N ARG A 256 10.36 13.37 -3.61
CA ARG A 256 10.45 13.63 -2.17
C ARG A 256 9.17 14.32 -1.68
N GLY A 257 8.62 13.85 -0.57
CA GLY A 257 7.53 14.55 0.12
C GLY A 257 7.96 15.88 0.77
N GLY A 258 7.02 16.52 1.47
CA GLY A 258 7.29 17.66 2.35
C GLY A 258 7.20 19.05 1.71
N GLU A 259 7.09 20.03 2.59
CA GLU A 259 6.85 21.45 2.28
C GLU A 259 7.96 22.07 1.42
N LYS A 260 9.23 21.75 1.68
CA LYS A 260 10.37 22.35 0.96
C LYS A 260 10.35 21.97 -0.53
N THR A 261 10.09 20.70 -0.82
CA THR A 261 9.97 20.19 -2.19
C THR A 261 8.76 20.80 -2.89
N ALA A 262 7.62 20.84 -2.20
CA ALA A 262 6.38 21.38 -2.75
C ALA A 262 6.48 22.87 -3.12
N LEU A 263 7.09 23.69 -2.25
CA LEU A 263 7.33 25.10 -2.51
C LEU A 263 8.28 25.32 -3.69
N THR A 264 9.34 24.51 -3.80
CA THR A 264 10.29 24.58 -4.93
C THR A 264 9.60 24.26 -6.25
N ARG A 265 8.80 23.18 -6.29
CA ARG A 265 8.03 22.81 -7.48
C ARG A 265 7.00 23.86 -7.85
N TRP A 266 6.32 24.45 -6.85
CA TRP A 266 5.37 25.53 -7.09
C TRP A 266 6.04 26.75 -7.70
N ARG A 267 7.17 27.21 -7.16
CA ARG A 267 7.94 28.33 -7.71
C ARG A 267 8.36 28.06 -9.16
N ASP A 268 8.93 26.89 -9.45
CA ASP A 268 9.32 26.54 -10.83
C ASP A 268 8.13 26.55 -11.81
N PHE A 269 6.99 26.00 -11.39
CA PHE A 269 5.79 26.01 -12.22
C PHE A 269 5.24 27.43 -12.41
N LEU A 270 5.17 28.23 -11.35
CA LEU A 270 4.69 29.61 -11.36
C LEU A 270 5.56 30.47 -12.29
N ASP A 271 6.88 30.36 -12.19
CA ASP A 271 7.81 31.23 -12.91
C ASP A 271 7.94 30.83 -14.39
N LYS A 272 7.96 29.53 -14.70
CA LYS A 272 8.37 29.04 -16.02
C LYS A 272 7.26 28.38 -16.84
N ARG A 273 6.22 27.83 -16.21
CA ARG A 273 5.31 26.86 -16.87
C ARG A 273 3.85 27.31 -16.92
N ILE A 274 3.38 28.05 -15.91
CA ILE A 274 1.97 28.44 -15.79
C ILE A 274 1.47 29.26 -16.97
N GLY A 275 2.33 30.05 -17.63
CA GLY A 275 1.97 30.83 -18.81
C GLY A 275 1.43 29.99 -19.97
N GLY A 276 1.90 28.74 -20.11
CA GLY A 276 1.44 27.79 -21.13
C GLY A 276 0.32 26.85 -20.70
N TYR A 277 -0.12 26.91 -19.43
CA TYR A 277 -0.97 25.88 -18.81
C TYR A 277 -2.26 25.63 -19.60
N ALA A 278 -3.03 26.67 -19.95
CA ALA A 278 -4.33 26.49 -20.62
C ALA A 278 -4.24 25.72 -21.95
N ARG A 279 -3.15 25.90 -22.70
CA ARG A 279 -2.91 25.22 -23.98
C ARG A 279 -2.36 23.80 -23.78
N ARG A 280 -1.46 23.61 -22.82
CA ARG A 280 -0.67 22.38 -22.66
C ARG A 280 -1.34 21.32 -21.77
N ARG A 281 -2.18 21.71 -20.81
CA ARG A 281 -2.74 20.84 -19.74
C ARG A 281 -3.56 19.60 -20.17
N ASN A 282 -3.89 19.45 -21.46
CA ASN A 282 -4.57 18.26 -21.97
C ASN A 282 -3.62 17.31 -22.71
N ASN A 283 -2.41 17.75 -23.06
CA ASN A 283 -1.44 16.90 -23.71
C ASN A 283 -0.74 16.04 -22.66
N ALA A 284 -1.14 14.78 -22.54
CA ALA A 284 -0.59 13.89 -21.51
C ALA A 284 0.86 13.45 -21.78
N ALA A 285 1.36 13.63 -23.00
CA ALA A 285 2.78 13.39 -23.32
C ALA A 285 3.66 14.56 -22.84
N ASP A 286 3.06 15.72 -22.56
CA ASP A 286 3.75 16.90 -22.06
C ASP A 286 3.59 17.03 -20.53
N PHE A 287 4.43 16.30 -19.81
CA PHE A 287 4.42 16.24 -18.35
C PHE A 287 4.79 17.57 -17.67
N GLU A 288 5.41 18.50 -18.41
CA GLU A 288 5.71 19.84 -17.93
C GLU A 288 4.57 20.84 -18.15
N GLY A 289 3.53 20.44 -18.91
CA GLY A 289 2.33 21.23 -19.17
C GLY A 289 1.41 21.41 -17.96
N VAL A 290 1.68 20.72 -16.85
CA VAL A 290 0.91 20.74 -15.60
C VAL A 290 1.81 20.91 -14.38
N SER A 291 1.22 21.28 -13.24
CA SER A 291 2.00 21.59 -12.01
C SER A 291 2.57 20.38 -11.28
N ARG A 292 1.95 19.20 -11.42
CA ARG A 292 2.30 17.98 -10.67
C ARG A 292 2.31 18.20 -9.14
N LEU A 293 1.44 19.07 -8.63
CA LEU A 293 1.34 19.45 -7.20
C LEU A 293 0.20 18.76 -6.44
N SER A 294 -0.54 17.84 -7.08
CA SER A 294 -1.70 17.21 -6.44
C SER A 294 -1.34 16.43 -5.17
N HIS A 295 -0.22 15.70 -5.16
CA HIS A 295 0.25 15.02 -3.94
C HIS A 295 0.66 16.00 -2.84
N ALA A 296 1.19 17.19 -3.20
CA ALA A 296 1.54 18.22 -2.23
C ALA A 296 0.29 18.81 -1.55
N PHE A 297 -0.81 18.96 -2.29
CA PHE A 297 -2.10 19.34 -1.70
C PHE A 297 -2.71 18.20 -0.87
N HIS A 298 -2.61 16.95 -1.34
CA HIS A 298 -3.12 15.77 -0.64
C HIS A 298 -2.50 15.62 0.77
N TYR A 299 -1.17 15.68 0.86
CA TYR A 299 -0.43 15.64 2.13
C TYR A 299 -0.35 17.02 2.83
N GLY A 300 -1.04 18.03 2.29
CA GLY A 300 -1.09 19.39 2.84
C GLY A 300 0.27 20.07 3.02
N ALA A 301 1.28 19.61 2.29
CA ALA A 301 2.63 20.17 2.21
C ALA A 301 2.66 21.53 1.51
N LEU A 302 1.59 21.90 0.80
CA LEU A 302 1.46 23.20 0.14
C LEU A 302 0.13 23.87 0.46
N SER A 303 0.18 25.14 0.85
CA SER A 303 -1.02 25.95 1.12
C SER A 303 -1.78 26.25 -0.18
N PRO A 304 -3.06 25.84 -0.30
CA PRO A 304 -3.88 26.23 -1.44
C PRO A 304 -4.18 27.74 -1.42
N MET A 305 -4.17 28.39 -0.25
CA MET A 305 -4.31 29.84 -0.12
C MET A 305 -3.15 30.57 -0.78
N LYS A 306 -1.90 30.14 -0.52
CA LYS A 306 -0.70 30.68 -1.15
C LYS A 306 -0.76 30.55 -2.67
N VAL A 307 -1.02 29.34 -3.14
CA VAL A 307 -1.05 29.02 -4.58
C VAL A 307 -2.13 29.85 -5.28
N ALA A 308 -3.32 29.95 -4.69
CA ALA A 308 -4.40 30.74 -5.26
C ALA A 308 -4.06 32.23 -5.32
N ARG A 309 -3.44 32.77 -4.26
CA ARG A 309 -3.01 34.16 -4.21
C ARG A 309 -1.97 34.48 -5.26
N GLU A 310 -0.88 33.72 -5.31
CA GLU A 310 0.22 33.95 -6.25
C GLU A 310 -0.20 33.72 -7.71
N ALA A 311 -0.98 32.68 -8.01
CA ALA A 311 -1.52 32.48 -9.35
C ALA A 311 -2.45 33.63 -9.79
N SER A 312 -3.24 34.18 -8.86
CA SER A 312 -4.14 35.30 -9.16
C SER A 312 -3.42 36.61 -9.50
N GLN A 313 -2.16 36.76 -9.08
CA GLN A 313 -1.34 37.95 -9.36
C GLN A 313 -0.77 37.95 -10.79
N ILE A 314 -0.65 36.80 -11.45
CA ILE A 314 -0.13 36.70 -12.83
C ILE A 314 -1.10 37.30 -13.86
N ASN A 315 -2.40 37.31 -13.58
CA ASN A 315 -3.44 37.92 -14.41
C ASN A 315 -3.40 37.51 -15.90
N THR A 316 -3.25 36.21 -16.19
CA THR A 316 -3.31 35.64 -17.54
C THR A 316 -4.44 34.61 -17.66
N LYS A 317 -4.94 34.38 -18.88
CA LYS A 317 -5.92 33.29 -19.16
C LYS A 317 -5.44 31.92 -18.70
N SER A 318 -4.13 31.66 -18.77
CA SER A 318 -3.56 30.40 -18.30
C SER A 318 -3.59 30.29 -16.78
N ALA A 319 -3.28 31.36 -16.06
CA ALA A 319 -3.40 31.41 -14.61
C ALA A 319 -4.86 31.31 -14.15
N GLU A 320 -5.79 32.01 -14.81
CA GLU A 320 -7.24 31.88 -14.56
C GLU A 320 -7.71 30.44 -14.75
N LYS A 321 -7.23 29.77 -15.80
CA LYS A 321 -7.58 28.37 -16.04
C LYS A 321 -6.99 27.44 -14.99
N TYR A 322 -5.78 27.71 -14.50
CA TYR A 322 -5.19 26.97 -13.38
C TYR A 322 -6.02 27.15 -12.10
N LEU A 323 -6.41 28.38 -11.79
CA LEU A 323 -7.29 28.70 -10.67
C LEU A 323 -8.67 28.05 -10.78
N ASP A 324 -9.22 27.89 -11.99
CA ASP A 324 -10.48 27.19 -12.21
C ASP A 324 -10.37 25.70 -11.78
N GLU A 325 -9.27 25.03 -12.12
CA GLU A 325 -9.03 23.64 -11.69
C GLU A 325 -8.82 23.55 -10.15
N LEU A 326 -8.04 24.48 -9.58
CA LEU A 326 -7.75 24.51 -8.14
C LEU A 326 -8.96 24.87 -7.28
N LEU A 327 -9.74 25.89 -7.68
CA LEU A 327 -10.77 26.49 -6.84
C LEU A 327 -12.18 26.04 -7.18
N ILE A 328 -12.42 25.52 -8.39
CA ILE A 328 -13.75 25.05 -8.79
C ILE A 328 -13.79 23.53 -8.80
N PHE A 329 -12.89 22.87 -9.53
CA PHE A 329 -12.94 21.41 -9.64
C PHE A 329 -12.49 20.72 -8.35
N ARG A 330 -11.34 21.10 -7.79
CA ARG A 330 -10.86 20.53 -6.52
C ARG A 330 -11.76 20.92 -5.34
N GLU A 331 -11.99 22.20 -5.06
CA GLU A 331 -12.78 22.57 -3.86
C GLU A 331 -14.23 22.06 -3.92
N HIS A 332 -14.86 21.95 -5.09
CA HIS A 332 -16.19 21.36 -5.18
C HIS A 332 -16.21 19.91 -4.68
N ALA A 333 -15.19 19.12 -5.00
CA ALA A 333 -15.06 17.75 -4.51
C ALA A 333 -14.90 17.69 -2.98
N TRP A 334 -14.12 18.61 -2.40
CA TRP A 334 -13.95 18.73 -0.96
C TRP A 334 -15.26 19.11 -0.24
N HIS A 335 -16.00 20.09 -0.76
CA HIS A 335 -17.31 20.46 -0.20
C HIS A 335 -18.38 19.39 -0.38
N HIS A 336 -18.33 18.63 -1.48
CA HIS A 336 -19.20 17.49 -1.70
C HIS A 336 -18.93 16.40 -0.66
N ALA A 337 -17.66 15.99 -0.50
CA ALA A 337 -17.28 15.01 0.51
C ALA A 337 -17.65 15.46 1.93
N ALA A 338 -17.46 16.74 2.26
CA ALA A 338 -17.84 17.31 3.56
C ALA A 338 -19.35 17.26 3.87
N SER A 339 -20.19 17.07 2.85
CA SER A 339 -21.64 16.94 2.99
C SER A 339 -22.13 15.49 3.07
N LEU A 340 -21.22 14.52 3.02
CA LEU A 340 -21.51 13.09 2.98
C LEU A 340 -20.87 12.36 4.17
N GLU A 341 -21.50 11.28 4.61
CA GLU A 341 -20.92 10.41 5.65
C GLU A 341 -19.93 9.39 5.07
N CYS A 342 -20.27 8.82 3.91
CA CYS A 342 -19.45 7.82 3.21
C CYS A 342 -19.17 8.28 1.78
N PRO A 343 -18.23 9.23 1.54
CA PRO A 343 -18.02 9.85 0.22
C PRO A 343 -17.72 8.87 -0.91
N SER A 344 -17.08 7.73 -0.63
CA SER A 344 -16.73 6.73 -1.64
C SER A 344 -17.89 5.86 -2.12
N SER A 345 -19.07 5.93 -1.48
CA SER A 345 -20.22 5.06 -1.77
C SER A 345 -20.79 5.26 -3.19
N TYR A 346 -21.22 4.16 -3.81
CA TYR A 346 -21.92 4.17 -5.12
C TYR A 346 -23.24 4.95 -5.06
N GLU A 347 -23.88 4.95 -3.90
CA GLU A 347 -25.14 5.65 -3.65
C GLU A 347 -25.04 7.18 -3.77
N ASN A 348 -23.82 7.73 -3.77
CA ASN A 348 -23.60 9.16 -3.95
C ASN A 348 -23.66 9.60 -5.43
N LEU A 349 -23.75 8.66 -6.37
CA LEU A 349 -23.97 8.98 -7.77
C LEU A 349 -25.37 9.58 -7.98
N PRO A 350 -25.50 10.56 -8.90
CA PRO A 350 -26.80 11.18 -9.15
C PRO A 350 -27.80 10.15 -9.69
N GLU A 351 -29.08 10.33 -9.37
CA GLU A 351 -30.15 9.38 -9.72
C GLU A 351 -30.12 8.98 -11.19
N TRP A 352 -30.01 9.95 -12.11
CA TRP A 352 -29.98 9.68 -13.55
C TRP A 352 -28.83 8.75 -13.97
N ALA A 353 -27.69 8.80 -13.28
CA ALA A 353 -26.54 7.95 -13.56
C ALA A 353 -26.79 6.54 -13.03
N ARG A 354 -27.31 6.41 -11.80
CA ARG A 354 -27.68 5.11 -11.22
C ARG A 354 -28.76 4.41 -12.05
N SER A 355 -29.80 5.13 -12.47
CA SER A 355 -30.83 4.58 -13.38
C SER A 355 -30.20 4.13 -14.70
N SER A 356 -29.30 4.93 -15.29
CA SER A 356 -28.60 4.56 -16.52
C SER A 356 -27.76 3.28 -16.38
N TRP A 357 -27.09 3.08 -15.25
CA TRP A 357 -26.30 1.86 -15.01
C TRP A 357 -27.19 0.65 -14.76
N ASN A 358 -28.33 0.83 -14.10
CA ASN A 358 -29.31 -0.23 -13.90
C ASN A 358 -29.94 -0.68 -15.23
N ASP A 359 -30.20 0.26 -16.14
CA ASP A 359 -30.76 -0.02 -17.47
C ASP A 359 -29.80 -0.82 -18.36
N THR A 360 -28.49 -0.71 -18.13
CA THR A 360 -27.44 -1.41 -18.91
C THR A 360 -26.76 -2.54 -18.13
N GLN A 361 -27.27 -2.91 -16.94
CA GLN A 361 -26.64 -3.93 -16.11
C GLN A 361 -26.50 -5.27 -16.84
N PHE A 362 -27.49 -5.61 -17.69
CA PHE A 362 -27.54 -6.86 -18.46
C PHE A 362 -26.96 -6.74 -19.88
N ASP A 363 -26.39 -5.58 -20.23
CA ASP A 363 -25.69 -5.44 -21.51
C ASP A 363 -24.50 -6.41 -21.57
N SER A 364 -24.31 -7.05 -22.72
CA SER A 364 -23.20 -7.98 -22.92
C SER A 364 -21.86 -7.24 -22.87
N ARG A 365 -20.94 -7.73 -22.03
CA ARG A 365 -19.54 -7.30 -22.00
C ARG A 365 -18.69 -8.29 -22.79
N PRO A 366 -17.96 -7.86 -23.84
CA PRO A 366 -17.20 -8.79 -24.69
C PRO A 366 -16.11 -9.56 -23.95
N ILE A 367 -15.51 -8.94 -22.92
CA ILE A 367 -14.47 -9.54 -22.09
C ILE A 367 -14.61 -9.04 -20.66
N LEU A 368 -14.47 -9.95 -19.70
CA LEU A 368 -14.23 -9.62 -18.30
C LEU A 368 -12.77 -9.88 -17.98
N ILE A 369 -12.13 -8.95 -17.30
CA ILE A 369 -10.71 -9.04 -16.93
C ILE A 369 -10.64 -9.18 -15.41
N SER A 370 -9.81 -10.08 -14.91
CA SER A 370 -9.59 -10.21 -13.47
C SER A 370 -8.99 -8.93 -12.89
N LYS A 371 -9.32 -8.65 -11.62
CA LYS A 371 -8.80 -7.48 -10.91
C LYS A 371 -7.27 -7.46 -10.93
N GLU A 372 -6.64 -8.60 -10.71
CA GLU A 372 -5.18 -8.74 -10.73
C GLU A 372 -4.60 -8.37 -12.11
N ASN A 373 -5.16 -8.87 -13.21
CA ASN A 373 -4.67 -8.53 -14.56
C ASN A 373 -4.75 -7.03 -14.83
N LEU A 374 -5.88 -6.39 -14.48
CA LEU A 374 -5.99 -4.93 -14.56
C LEU A 374 -4.95 -4.26 -13.67
N GLU A 375 -4.77 -4.72 -12.43
CA GLU A 375 -3.80 -4.16 -11.49
C GLU A 375 -2.38 -4.18 -12.07
N ILE A 376 -1.94 -5.31 -12.63
CA ILE A 376 -0.61 -5.47 -13.25
C ILE A 376 -0.52 -4.96 -14.69
N SER A 377 -1.45 -4.11 -15.13
CA SER A 377 -1.41 -3.44 -16.43
C SER A 377 -1.58 -4.40 -17.63
N LYS A 378 -2.38 -5.46 -17.45
CA LYS A 378 -2.75 -6.43 -18.49
C LYS A 378 -4.21 -6.25 -18.90
N SER A 379 -4.43 -5.39 -19.88
CA SER A 379 -5.68 -5.24 -20.61
C SER A 379 -5.45 -5.29 -22.13
N PRO A 380 -6.51 -5.42 -22.95
CA PRO A 380 -6.41 -5.29 -24.41
C PRO A 380 -5.99 -3.90 -24.91
N SER A 381 -5.97 -2.86 -24.05
CA SER A 381 -5.63 -1.50 -24.46
C SER A 381 -4.22 -1.11 -24.02
N HIS A 382 -3.35 -0.82 -25.00
CA HIS A 382 -1.99 -0.36 -24.77
C HIS A 382 -1.95 0.97 -23.98
N LEU A 383 -2.74 1.98 -24.38
CA LEU A 383 -2.83 3.25 -23.63
C LEU A 383 -3.31 3.06 -22.18
N TRP A 384 -4.27 2.17 -21.93
CA TRP A 384 -4.73 1.90 -20.58
C TRP A 384 -3.64 1.23 -19.74
N ASN A 385 -2.93 0.26 -20.33
CA ASN A 385 -1.80 -0.41 -19.67
C ASN A 385 -0.71 0.60 -19.29
N LEU A 386 -0.32 1.52 -20.19
CA LEU A 386 0.63 2.60 -19.86
C LEU A 386 0.09 3.53 -18.75
N SER A 387 -1.22 3.82 -18.73
CA SER A 387 -1.83 4.63 -17.68
C SER A 387 -1.76 3.94 -16.31
N GLN A 388 -2.02 2.63 -16.26
CA GLN A 388 -1.89 1.83 -15.05
C GLN A 388 -0.43 1.68 -14.62
N THR A 389 0.50 1.46 -15.56
CA THR A 389 1.94 1.44 -15.28
C THR A 389 2.42 2.76 -14.69
N SER A 390 1.93 3.91 -15.19
CA SER A 390 2.23 5.22 -14.60
C SER A 390 1.90 5.30 -13.12
N LEU A 391 0.70 4.83 -12.72
CA LEU A 391 0.30 4.77 -11.32
C LEU A 391 1.19 3.83 -10.52
N ARG A 392 1.41 2.61 -11.03
CA ARG A 392 2.20 1.59 -10.32
C ARG A 392 3.65 1.99 -10.12
N HIS A 393 4.31 2.55 -11.13
CA HIS A 393 5.75 2.86 -11.08
C HIS A 393 6.02 4.24 -10.50
N HIS A 394 5.22 5.23 -10.89
CA HIS A 394 5.53 6.65 -10.64
C HIS A 394 4.55 7.33 -9.69
N GLY A 395 3.49 6.64 -9.27
CA GLY A 395 2.51 7.15 -8.31
C GLY A 395 1.72 8.36 -8.80
N GLU A 396 1.76 8.65 -10.10
CA GLU A 396 1.04 9.76 -10.71
C GLU A 396 0.41 9.33 -12.04
N LEU A 397 -0.72 9.95 -12.38
CA LEU A 397 -1.34 9.80 -13.70
C LEU A 397 -1.84 11.16 -14.16
N HIS A 398 -1.52 11.53 -15.40
CA HIS A 398 -1.94 12.81 -15.95
C HIS A 398 -3.48 12.92 -15.97
N ASN A 399 -4.04 14.03 -15.50
CA ASN A 399 -5.51 14.16 -15.29
C ASN A 399 -6.34 13.84 -16.54
N ASN A 400 -5.86 14.24 -17.74
CA ASN A 400 -6.58 13.92 -18.97
C ASN A 400 -6.65 12.40 -19.24
N LEU A 401 -5.62 11.64 -18.84
CA LEU A 401 -5.61 10.19 -18.92
C LEU A 401 -6.33 9.53 -17.75
N ARG A 402 -6.34 10.10 -16.53
CA ARG A 402 -7.16 9.59 -15.41
C ARG A 402 -8.62 9.41 -15.80
N MET A 403 -9.18 10.37 -16.53
CA MET A 403 -10.55 10.29 -17.04
C MET A 403 -10.76 9.14 -18.05
N THR A 404 -9.77 8.86 -18.89
CA THR A 404 -9.84 7.77 -19.87
C THR A 404 -9.62 6.42 -19.18
N TRP A 405 -8.63 6.34 -18.29
CA TRP A 405 -8.35 5.18 -17.46
C TRP A 405 -9.58 4.77 -16.63
N GLY A 406 -10.19 5.71 -15.90
CA GLY A 406 -11.33 5.42 -15.03
C GLY A 406 -12.63 5.09 -15.79
N LYS A 407 -12.78 5.54 -17.04
CA LYS A 407 -13.94 5.20 -17.89
C LYS A 407 -13.81 3.87 -18.63
N ALA A 408 -12.65 3.23 -18.58
CA ALA A 408 -12.45 1.93 -19.22
C ALA A 408 -12.94 0.76 -18.36
N PHE A 409 -12.92 0.90 -17.02
CA PHE A 409 -13.32 -0.17 -16.09
C PHE A 409 -14.68 -0.80 -16.40
N PRO A 410 -15.77 -0.04 -16.68
CA PRO A 410 -17.08 -0.64 -16.95
C PRO A 410 -17.09 -1.61 -18.14
N LEU A 411 -16.14 -1.50 -19.07
CA LEU A 411 -16.01 -2.38 -20.22
C LEU A 411 -15.48 -3.77 -19.85
N TRP A 412 -14.83 -3.90 -18.69
CA TRP A 412 -14.08 -5.09 -18.28
C TRP A 412 -14.52 -5.66 -16.94
N THR A 413 -15.44 -5.00 -16.24
CA THR A 413 -16.02 -5.46 -14.97
C THR A 413 -17.46 -5.92 -15.15
N LYS A 414 -17.91 -6.78 -14.23
CA LYS A 414 -19.26 -7.36 -14.25
C LYS A 414 -20.37 -6.31 -14.13
N ASP A 415 -20.17 -5.27 -13.34
CA ASP A 415 -21.15 -4.23 -13.04
C ASP A 415 -20.47 -2.90 -12.68
N ALA A 416 -21.29 -1.84 -12.57
CA ALA A 416 -20.84 -0.48 -12.30
C ALA A 416 -20.29 -0.29 -10.87
N GLU A 417 -20.82 -1.02 -9.89
CA GLU A 417 -20.36 -0.96 -8.51
C GLU A 417 -18.95 -1.56 -8.39
N THR A 418 -18.72 -2.72 -9.03
CA THR A 418 -17.41 -3.37 -9.15
C THR A 418 -16.43 -2.49 -9.92
N SER A 419 -16.87 -1.89 -11.04
CA SER A 419 -16.08 -0.91 -11.81
C SER A 419 -15.57 0.22 -10.91
N MET A 420 -16.48 0.86 -10.17
CA MET A 420 -16.16 1.99 -9.33
C MET A 420 -15.28 1.60 -8.14
N SER A 421 -15.57 0.46 -7.51
CA SER A 421 -14.79 -0.08 -6.39
C SER A 421 -13.36 -0.40 -6.79
N TRP A 422 -13.15 -1.12 -7.90
CA TRP A 422 -11.81 -1.45 -8.38
C TRP A 422 -11.03 -0.21 -8.84
N CYS A 423 -11.72 0.75 -9.47
CA CYS A 423 -11.13 2.02 -9.89
C CYS A 423 -10.67 2.85 -8.67
N LEU A 424 -11.50 2.95 -7.61
CA LEU A 424 -11.11 3.59 -6.35
C LEU A 424 -9.94 2.87 -5.68
N ASP A 425 -10.00 1.55 -5.59
CA ASP A 425 -8.96 0.75 -4.94
C ASP A 425 -7.58 0.93 -5.61
N MET A 426 -7.53 0.84 -6.94
CA MET A 426 -6.28 1.05 -7.68
C MET A 426 -5.79 2.50 -7.60
N ASN A 427 -6.69 3.49 -7.66
CA ASN A 427 -6.32 4.89 -7.47
C ASN A 427 -5.71 5.10 -6.08
N ASP A 428 -6.36 4.59 -5.03
CA ASP A 428 -5.96 4.81 -3.65
C ASP A 428 -4.70 4.01 -3.28
N LYS A 429 -4.52 2.82 -3.86
CA LYS A 429 -3.32 1.99 -3.66
C LYS A 429 -2.07 2.61 -4.25
N TYR A 430 -2.16 3.18 -5.46
CA TYR A 430 -0.98 3.58 -6.22
C TYR A 430 -0.76 5.10 -6.30
N ALA A 431 -1.81 5.92 -6.41
CA ALA A 431 -1.64 7.35 -6.62
C ALA A 431 -1.17 8.06 -5.34
N LEU A 432 -0.12 8.88 -5.44
CA LEU A 432 0.37 9.76 -4.36
C LEU A 432 -0.68 10.80 -3.92
N ASP A 433 -1.68 11.05 -4.76
CA ASP A 433 -2.83 11.92 -4.51
C ASP A 433 -4.17 11.15 -4.47
N GLY A 434 -4.12 9.84 -4.22
CA GLY A 434 -5.29 9.01 -3.93
C GLY A 434 -5.77 9.17 -2.49
N ARG A 435 -6.92 8.57 -2.14
CA ARG A 435 -7.62 8.77 -0.84
C ARG A 435 -7.91 10.24 -0.56
N ASP A 436 -8.22 11.00 -1.61
CA ASP A 436 -8.51 12.42 -1.55
C ASP A 436 -9.96 12.67 -2.00
N PRO A 437 -10.68 13.65 -1.43
CA PRO A 437 -11.99 14.03 -1.95
C PRO A 437 -11.99 14.27 -3.46
N SER A 438 -10.90 14.85 -3.99
CA SER A 438 -10.72 15.12 -5.42
C SER A 438 -10.60 13.83 -6.24
N SER A 439 -9.87 12.84 -5.75
CA SER A 439 -9.69 11.57 -6.48
C SER A 439 -10.96 10.73 -6.45
N ILE A 440 -11.66 10.70 -5.31
CA ILE A 440 -12.97 10.03 -5.18
C ILE A 440 -13.98 10.65 -6.15
N ALA A 441 -14.11 11.98 -6.13
CA ALA A 441 -15.00 12.68 -7.07
C ALA A 441 -14.59 12.48 -8.54
N GLY A 442 -13.29 12.34 -8.82
CA GLY A 442 -12.77 12.02 -10.15
C GLY A 442 -13.21 10.65 -10.64
N VAL A 443 -13.14 9.62 -9.79
CA VAL A 443 -13.63 8.27 -10.12
C VAL A 443 -15.15 8.26 -10.24
N HIS A 444 -15.87 8.95 -9.36
CA HIS A 444 -17.33 9.09 -9.44
C HIS A 444 -17.76 9.86 -10.70
N TRP A 445 -16.97 10.85 -11.16
CA TRP A 445 -17.22 11.56 -12.41
C TRP A 445 -17.13 10.62 -13.62
N CYS A 446 -16.21 9.63 -13.59
CA CYS A 446 -16.18 8.58 -14.61
C CYS A 446 -17.51 7.82 -14.70
N HIS A 447 -18.28 7.79 -13.60
CA HIS A 447 -19.59 7.13 -13.46
C HIS A 447 -20.78 8.10 -13.44
N GLY A 448 -20.58 9.41 -13.69
CA GLY A 448 -21.67 10.39 -13.91
C GLY A 448 -21.75 11.52 -12.89
N LEU A 449 -21.02 11.49 -11.77
CA LEU A 449 -21.03 12.58 -10.79
C LEU A 449 -20.56 13.90 -11.45
N PHE A 450 -21.24 15.00 -11.14
CA PHE A 450 -20.94 16.35 -11.65
C PHE A 450 -21.07 16.56 -13.17
N ASP A 451 -21.60 15.59 -13.90
CA ASP A 451 -21.87 15.69 -15.33
C ASP A 451 -23.37 15.71 -15.64
N ARG A 452 -23.71 15.54 -16.92
CA ARG A 452 -25.08 15.40 -17.42
C ARG A 452 -25.21 14.09 -18.21
N PRO A 453 -26.43 13.62 -18.48
CA PRO A 453 -26.66 12.53 -19.42
C PRO A 453 -26.26 12.91 -20.86
N PHE A 454 -25.76 11.93 -21.60
CA PHE A 454 -25.40 12.00 -23.01
C PHE A 454 -26.27 11.02 -23.80
N ASN A 455 -27.15 11.54 -24.66
CA ASN A 455 -28.03 10.75 -25.51
C ASN A 455 -27.50 10.68 -26.96
N PRO A 456 -27.82 9.60 -27.71
CA PRO A 456 -28.58 8.42 -27.29
C PRO A 456 -27.77 7.49 -26.36
N ARG A 457 -28.45 6.56 -25.69
CA ARG A 457 -27.77 5.54 -24.88
C ARG A 457 -26.83 4.68 -25.74
N VAL A 458 -25.75 4.22 -25.14
CA VAL A 458 -24.77 3.30 -25.76
C VAL A 458 -24.63 2.03 -24.93
N PRO A 459 -24.24 0.89 -25.54
CA PRO A 459 -24.05 -0.35 -24.80
C PRO A 459 -23.09 -0.19 -23.62
N ILE A 460 -23.40 -0.87 -22.51
CA ILE A 460 -22.68 -0.88 -21.23
C ILE A 460 -22.76 0.47 -20.49
N MET A 461 -22.33 1.56 -21.12
CA MET A 461 -22.22 2.88 -20.48
C MET A 461 -23.56 3.64 -20.38
N GLY A 462 -24.60 3.23 -21.10
CA GLY A 462 -25.89 3.91 -21.11
C GLY A 462 -25.77 5.36 -21.57
N VAL A 463 -26.19 6.32 -20.76
CA VAL A 463 -26.07 7.77 -21.04
C VAL A 463 -24.89 8.43 -20.32
N ILE A 464 -23.97 7.65 -19.76
CA ILE A 464 -22.73 8.16 -19.17
C ILE A 464 -21.80 8.64 -20.29
N ARG A 465 -21.14 9.79 -20.09
CA ARG A 465 -20.17 10.32 -21.06
C ARG A 465 -19.12 9.27 -21.40
N GLN A 466 -18.96 8.96 -22.68
CA GLN A 466 -17.92 8.06 -23.16
C GLN A 466 -16.56 8.77 -23.28
N ARG A 467 -15.49 7.97 -23.16
CA ARG A 467 -14.14 8.34 -23.59
C ARG A 467 -13.50 7.12 -24.24
N ASP A 468 -13.53 7.10 -25.57
CA ASP A 468 -12.96 6.01 -26.35
C ASP A 468 -11.42 5.97 -26.19
N LEU A 469 -10.88 4.76 -25.97
CA LEU A 469 -9.47 4.52 -25.72
C LEU A 469 -8.64 4.76 -27.00
N GLN A 470 -9.06 4.17 -28.12
CA GLN A 470 -8.35 4.25 -29.40
C GLN A 470 -8.33 5.68 -29.94
N ALA A 471 -9.44 6.42 -29.81
CA ALA A 471 -9.52 7.82 -30.19
C ALA A 471 -8.69 8.74 -29.29
N HIS A 472 -8.42 8.38 -28.04
CA HIS A 472 -7.49 9.16 -27.22
C HIS A 472 -6.04 8.85 -27.61
N GLU A 473 -5.72 7.57 -27.78
CA GLU A 473 -4.41 7.08 -28.21
C GLU A 473 -3.96 7.72 -29.54
N SER A 474 -4.84 7.80 -30.54
CA SER A 474 -4.53 8.38 -31.86
C SER A 474 -4.21 9.87 -31.86
N ARG A 475 -4.52 10.60 -30.77
CA ARG A 475 -4.25 12.04 -30.62
C ARG A 475 -3.06 12.31 -29.68
N LEU A 476 -2.53 11.28 -29.03
CA LEU A 476 -1.43 11.38 -28.09
C LEU A 476 -0.12 11.08 -28.82
N ASP A 477 0.94 11.81 -28.48
CA ASP A 477 2.29 11.40 -28.87
C ASP A 477 2.67 10.16 -28.03
N MET A 478 2.33 8.98 -28.55
CA MET A 478 2.53 7.72 -27.85
C MET A 478 4.01 7.42 -27.60
N LYS A 479 4.90 7.80 -28.53
CA LYS A 479 6.34 7.58 -28.35
C LYS A 479 6.89 8.39 -27.19
N MET A 480 6.52 9.67 -27.10
CA MET A 480 6.95 10.52 -25.97
C MET A 480 6.31 10.08 -24.65
N TYR A 481 5.03 9.68 -24.69
CA TYR A 481 4.32 9.22 -23.50
C TYR A 481 4.90 7.90 -22.97
N GLU A 482 5.04 6.88 -23.82
CA GLU A 482 5.61 5.57 -23.50
C GLU A 482 7.03 5.69 -22.94
N ALA A 483 7.91 6.45 -23.62
CA ALA A 483 9.27 6.67 -23.13
C ALA A 483 9.32 7.32 -21.74
N HIS A 484 8.35 8.19 -21.42
CA HIS A 484 8.25 8.75 -20.08
C HIS A 484 7.76 7.72 -19.06
N ILE A 485 6.76 6.90 -19.40
CA ILE A 485 6.21 5.89 -18.48
C ILE A 485 7.17 4.74 -18.24
N GLU A 486 7.85 4.26 -19.27
CA GLU A 486 8.78 3.11 -19.20
C GLU A 486 10.16 3.48 -18.68
N ARG A 487 10.40 4.76 -18.33
CA ARG A 487 11.63 5.17 -17.66
C ARG A 487 11.90 4.26 -16.45
N ALA A 488 13.15 3.85 -16.30
CA ALA A 488 13.52 2.90 -15.25
C ALA A 488 13.20 3.46 -13.86
N VAL A 489 12.47 2.66 -13.05
CA VAL A 489 12.25 2.94 -11.62
C VAL A 489 13.59 2.87 -10.86
N LEU A 490 14.47 1.99 -11.33
CA LEU A 490 15.82 1.77 -10.81
C LEU A 490 16.80 1.63 -11.98
N ASP A 491 17.82 2.48 -12.02
CA ASP A 491 18.89 2.42 -13.03
C ASP A 491 19.92 1.35 -12.63
N VAL A 492 19.71 0.13 -13.14
CA VAL A 492 20.59 -1.04 -12.98
C VAL A 492 21.07 -1.54 -14.34
N GLN A 493 22.33 -1.95 -14.42
CA GLN A 493 22.99 -2.35 -15.68
C GLN A 493 22.83 -3.84 -16.01
N LYS A 494 22.48 -4.65 -15.01
CA LYS A 494 22.37 -6.11 -15.05
C LYS A 494 21.08 -6.55 -14.36
N PRO A 495 20.51 -7.71 -14.70
CA PRO A 495 19.32 -8.24 -14.03
C PRO A 495 19.56 -8.47 -12.54
N ILE A 496 18.47 -8.56 -11.79
CA ILE A 496 18.49 -9.06 -10.41
C ILE A 496 18.34 -10.58 -10.44
N LEU A 497 19.15 -11.29 -9.67
CA LEU A 497 19.00 -12.74 -9.52
C LEU A 497 18.24 -13.08 -8.24
N VAL A 498 17.28 -13.99 -8.35
CA VAL A 498 16.60 -14.59 -7.19
C VAL A 498 17.03 -16.05 -7.11
N ILE A 499 17.74 -16.41 -6.05
CA ILE A 499 18.29 -17.76 -5.84
C ILE A 499 17.32 -18.54 -4.95
N GLY A 500 16.45 -19.32 -5.61
CA GLY A 500 15.39 -20.15 -5.04
C GLY A 500 14.02 -19.79 -5.59
N ALA A 501 13.29 -20.79 -6.11
CA ALA A 501 11.95 -20.68 -6.68
C ALA A 501 10.88 -21.24 -5.73
N GLY A 502 10.97 -20.90 -4.43
CA GLY A 502 9.92 -21.14 -3.44
C GLY A 502 9.04 -19.90 -3.23
N TYR A 503 8.13 -19.94 -2.24
CA TYR A 503 7.21 -18.83 -1.96
C TYR A 503 7.89 -17.45 -1.84
N ALA A 504 8.98 -17.36 -1.08
CA ALA A 504 9.69 -16.09 -0.88
C ALA A 504 10.35 -15.58 -2.17
N GLY A 505 11.02 -16.47 -2.92
CA GLY A 505 11.68 -16.11 -4.16
C GLY A 505 10.70 -15.74 -5.27
N ALA A 506 9.60 -16.47 -5.38
CA ALA A 506 8.53 -16.17 -6.33
C ALA A 506 7.87 -14.81 -6.04
N MET A 507 7.58 -14.52 -4.75
CA MET A 507 7.05 -13.22 -4.37
C MET A 507 8.04 -12.08 -4.65
N ALA A 508 9.32 -12.28 -4.32
CA ALA A 508 10.36 -11.29 -4.58
C ALA A 508 10.50 -10.99 -6.09
N ALA A 509 10.55 -12.04 -6.92
CA ALA A 509 10.63 -11.92 -8.36
C ALA A 509 9.41 -11.18 -8.92
N ARG A 510 8.19 -11.56 -8.51
CA ARG A 510 6.96 -10.89 -8.93
C ARG A 510 6.94 -9.41 -8.55
N CYS A 511 7.34 -9.06 -7.32
CA CYS A 511 7.45 -7.66 -6.89
C CYS A 511 8.38 -6.85 -7.80
N LEU A 512 9.57 -7.37 -8.09
CA LEU A 512 10.57 -6.69 -8.94
C LEU A 512 10.07 -6.55 -10.39
N THR A 513 9.55 -7.62 -10.99
CA THR A 513 8.99 -7.58 -12.36
C THR A 513 7.81 -6.63 -12.47
N ASN A 514 6.94 -6.55 -11.44
CA ASN A 514 5.83 -5.60 -11.42
C ASN A 514 6.29 -4.13 -11.44
N HIS A 515 7.52 -3.84 -11.03
CA HIS A 515 8.15 -2.52 -11.11
C HIS A 515 9.02 -2.32 -12.37
N GLY A 516 8.90 -3.21 -13.35
CA GLY A 516 9.67 -3.14 -14.61
C GLY A 516 11.14 -3.50 -14.44
N ILE A 517 11.53 -4.17 -13.36
CA ILE A 517 12.90 -4.59 -13.11
C ILE A 517 13.09 -5.99 -13.70
N GLU A 518 14.17 -6.18 -14.46
CA GLU A 518 14.54 -7.47 -15.04
C GLU A 518 15.01 -8.45 -13.96
N VAL A 519 14.45 -9.67 -13.98
CA VAL A 519 14.70 -10.70 -12.96
C VAL A 519 14.94 -12.05 -13.62
N ILE A 520 15.94 -12.77 -13.12
CA ILE A 520 16.16 -14.19 -13.43
C ILE A 520 16.10 -14.98 -12.12
N VAL A 521 15.27 -16.01 -12.08
CA VAL A 521 15.17 -16.93 -10.94
C VAL A 521 16.00 -18.17 -11.22
N ILE A 522 16.81 -18.60 -10.25
CA ILE A 522 17.65 -19.81 -10.34
C ILE A 522 17.30 -20.72 -9.18
N ASP A 523 16.95 -21.97 -9.46
CA ASP A 523 16.60 -22.97 -8.46
C ASP A 523 17.37 -24.29 -8.67
N LYS A 524 17.82 -24.89 -7.57
CA LYS A 524 18.55 -26.16 -7.58
C LYS A 524 17.64 -27.36 -7.86
N GLY A 525 16.36 -27.26 -7.54
CA GLY A 525 15.36 -28.28 -7.75
C GLY A 525 15.10 -28.45 -9.23
N SER A 526 14.80 -29.68 -9.66
CA SER A 526 14.43 -29.95 -11.05
C SER A 526 13.09 -29.30 -11.46
N LYS A 527 12.31 -28.82 -10.49
CA LYS A 527 11.05 -28.10 -10.65
C LYS A 527 10.96 -27.00 -9.60
N ILE A 528 10.14 -25.99 -9.87
CA ILE A 528 9.79 -24.92 -8.93
C ILE A 528 8.95 -25.45 -7.76
N GLY A 529 8.86 -24.66 -6.69
CA GLY A 529 7.96 -24.90 -5.56
C GLY A 529 8.68 -24.89 -4.21
N GLY A 530 9.91 -25.40 -4.13
CA GLY A 530 10.63 -25.50 -2.85
C GLY A 530 9.79 -26.24 -1.81
N ARG A 531 9.41 -25.56 -0.72
CA ARG A 531 8.49 -26.12 0.30
C ARG A 531 7.07 -26.40 -0.22
N ALA A 532 6.69 -25.88 -1.37
CA ALA A 532 5.42 -26.14 -2.04
C ALA A 532 5.44 -27.41 -2.91
N SER A 533 6.47 -28.27 -2.80
CA SER A 533 6.67 -29.37 -3.74
C SER A 533 5.50 -30.36 -3.79
N ALA A 534 5.13 -30.73 -5.01
CA ALA A 534 4.15 -31.77 -5.30
C ALA A 534 4.68 -32.72 -6.37
N ARG A 535 4.04 -33.89 -6.48
CA ARG A 535 4.35 -34.90 -7.50
C ARG A 535 3.07 -35.48 -8.07
N SER A 536 3.09 -35.79 -9.36
CA SER A 536 2.02 -36.58 -9.99
C SER A 536 2.35 -38.06 -9.86
N LEU A 537 1.45 -38.83 -9.26
CA LEU A 537 1.53 -40.29 -9.09
C LEU A 537 0.20 -40.87 -9.56
N GLU A 538 0.21 -41.90 -10.40
CA GLU A 538 -1.00 -42.63 -10.85
C GLU A 538 -2.16 -41.76 -11.38
N LYS A 539 -1.83 -40.56 -11.91
CA LYS A 539 -2.73 -39.50 -12.41
C LYS A 539 -3.34 -38.59 -11.33
N GLU A 540 -3.03 -38.80 -10.05
CA GLU A 540 -3.35 -37.87 -8.96
C GLU A 540 -2.21 -36.89 -8.68
N HIS A 541 -2.53 -35.70 -8.18
CA HIS A 541 -1.55 -34.76 -7.65
C HIS A 541 -1.39 -34.95 -6.14
N LEU A 542 -0.17 -35.28 -5.71
CA LEU A 542 0.18 -35.48 -4.31
C LEU A 542 1.14 -34.39 -3.84
N THR A 543 0.63 -33.48 -3.00
CA THR A 543 1.44 -32.46 -2.34
C THR A 543 2.14 -33.07 -1.14
N TYR A 544 3.47 -33.17 -1.19
CA TYR A 544 4.32 -33.72 -0.11
C TYR A 544 5.19 -32.66 0.57
N GLY A 545 5.06 -31.40 0.13
CA GLY A 545 5.51 -30.21 0.83
C GLY A 545 4.44 -29.68 1.79
N THR A 546 4.41 -28.37 1.99
CA THR A 546 3.40 -27.67 2.77
C THR A 546 2.09 -27.56 1.97
N SER A 547 1.03 -28.19 2.44
CA SER A 547 -0.33 -28.16 1.86
C SER A 547 -1.24 -27.08 2.48
N MET A 548 -0.71 -26.25 3.38
CA MET A 548 -1.46 -25.20 4.06
C MET A 548 -0.67 -23.90 4.09
N ALA A 549 -1.26 -22.80 3.66
CA ALA A 549 -0.68 -21.48 3.85
C ALA A 549 -1.35 -20.75 5.01
N ASP A 550 -0.52 -20.41 6.00
CA ASP A 550 -0.87 -19.68 7.21
C ASP A 550 -0.27 -18.26 7.19
N ALA A 551 -0.93 -17.33 7.90
CA ALA A 551 -0.50 -15.95 8.07
C ALA A 551 -0.28 -15.17 6.75
N VAL A 552 -1.03 -15.49 5.70
CA VAL A 552 -0.87 -14.85 4.40
C VAL A 552 -1.23 -13.36 4.48
N PRO A 553 -0.42 -12.44 3.94
CA PRO A 553 -0.67 -11.02 4.07
C PRO A 553 -1.90 -10.56 3.27
N LYS A 554 -2.71 -9.68 3.86
CA LYS A 554 -3.92 -9.12 3.23
C LYS A 554 -3.65 -8.35 1.93
N TRP A 555 -2.47 -7.78 1.77
CA TRP A 555 -2.12 -7.10 0.51
C TRP A 555 -1.97 -8.07 -0.68
N LEU A 556 -1.98 -9.39 -0.44
CA LEU A 556 -2.01 -10.43 -1.47
C LEU A 556 -3.43 -10.88 -1.84
N ASP A 557 -4.48 -10.39 -1.15
CA ASP A 557 -5.87 -10.88 -1.31
C ASP A 557 -6.32 -10.86 -2.79
N CYS A 558 -6.00 -9.81 -3.56
CA CYS A 558 -6.35 -9.72 -4.98
C CYS A 558 -5.73 -10.84 -5.85
N THR A 559 -4.48 -11.19 -5.58
CA THR A 559 -3.79 -12.30 -6.26
C THR A 559 -4.39 -13.64 -5.81
N LEU A 560 -4.65 -13.80 -4.51
CA LEU A 560 -5.25 -15.02 -3.98
C LEU A 560 -6.66 -15.27 -4.53
N GLU A 561 -7.50 -14.24 -4.63
CA GLU A 561 -8.83 -14.36 -5.25
C GLU A 561 -8.76 -14.92 -6.67
N THR A 562 -7.76 -14.47 -7.44
CA THR A 562 -7.52 -14.97 -8.81
C THR A 562 -7.09 -16.44 -8.77
N ILE A 563 -6.10 -16.79 -7.94
CA ILE A 563 -5.62 -18.18 -7.82
C ILE A 563 -6.73 -19.12 -7.33
N ILE A 564 -7.54 -18.70 -6.35
CA ILE A 564 -8.68 -19.47 -5.82
C ILE A 564 -9.70 -19.73 -6.94
N SER A 565 -9.97 -18.74 -7.78
CA SER A 565 -10.94 -18.87 -8.88
C SER A 565 -10.46 -19.76 -10.03
N GLU A 566 -9.14 -19.83 -10.27
CA GLU A 566 -8.56 -20.54 -11.41
C GLU A 566 -8.08 -21.97 -11.08
N GLU A 567 -7.62 -22.24 -9.85
CA GLU A 567 -6.69 -23.36 -9.62
C GLU A 567 -7.01 -24.28 -8.41
N GLY A 568 -8.22 -24.21 -7.83
CA GLY A 568 -8.69 -25.21 -6.85
C GLY A 568 -8.07 -25.08 -5.45
N ILE A 569 -7.91 -23.85 -4.94
CA ILE A 569 -7.57 -23.59 -3.54
C ILE A 569 -8.86 -23.45 -2.74
N THR A 570 -8.93 -24.07 -1.56
CA THR A 570 -10.04 -23.85 -0.62
C THR A 570 -9.58 -23.04 0.59
N GLN A 571 -10.49 -22.24 1.15
CA GLN A 571 -10.21 -21.41 2.31
C GLN A 571 -10.98 -21.94 3.53
N ASN A 572 -10.28 -22.14 4.64
CA ASN A 572 -10.85 -22.50 5.93
C ASN A 572 -10.42 -21.47 6.98
N GLY A 573 -11.27 -20.47 7.23
CA GLY A 573 -10.91 -19.31 8.06
C GLY A 573 -9.75 -18.52 7.45
N ASP A 574 -8.69 -18.31 8.24
CA ASP A 574 -7.47 -17.59 7.81
C ASP A 574 -6.43 -18.51 7.15
N GLN A 575 -6.75 -19.80 6.96
CA GLN A 575 -5.86 -20.78 6.36
C GLN A 575 -6.31 -21.13 4.93
N LEU A 576 -5.35 -21.17 4.01
CA LEU A 576 -5.56 -21.69 2.66
C LEU A 576 -5.12 -23.14 2.60
N ILE A 577 -5.98 -24.01 2.10
CA ILE A 577 -5.67 -25.40 1.80
C ILE A 577 -5.26 -25.48 0.34
N ILE A 578 -4.05 -25.97 0.10
CA ILE A 578 -3.40 -25.99 -1.21
C ILE A 578 -3.28 -27.43 -1.67
N ASP A 579 -4.25 -27.88 -2.46
CA ASP A 579 -4.29 -29.25 -2.97
C ASP A 579 -3.16 -29.50 -3.98
N ARG A 580 -2.86 -28.50 -4.82
CA ARG A 580 -1.68 -28.49 -5.71
C ARG A 580 -0.61 -27.54 -5.18
N GLY A 581 0.33 -28.07 -4.39
CA GLY A 581 1.33 -27.30 -3.65
C GLY A 581 1.94 -26.11 -4.41
N PRO A 582 2.53 -26.30 -5.61
CA PRO A 582 3.25 -25.23 -6.31
C PRO A 582 2.36 -24.14 -6.92
N VAL A 583 1.04 -24.24 -6.88
CA VAL A 583 0.12 -23.36 -7.63
C VAL A 583 0.36 -21.86 -7.40
N ILE A 584 0.60 -21.45 -6.14
CA ILE A 584 0.87 -20.04 -5.81
C ILE A 584 2.23 -19.62 -6.40
N VAL A 585 3.23 -20.50 -6.32
CA VAL A 585 4.58 -20.25 -6.88
C VAL A 585 4.53 -20.18 -8.40
N GLU A 586 3.79 -21.07 -9.05
CA GLU A 586 3.56 -21.09 -10.50
C GLU A 586 2.90 -19.79 -10.97
N HIS A 587 1.85 -19.35 -10.27
CA HIS A 587 1.17 -18.09 -10.57
C HIS A 587 2.10 -16.88 -10.42
N LEU A 588 2.85 -16.80 -9.32
CA LEU A 588 3.78 -15.72 -9.06
C LEU A 588 4.97 -15.70 -10.04
N LEU A 589 5.36 -16.84 -10.61
CA LEU A 589 6.45 -16.94 -11.59
C LEU A 589 5.99 -16.93 -13.06
N ARG A 590 4.68 -16.81 -13.33
CA ARG A 590 4.14 -16.68 -14.69
C ARG A 590 4.82 -15.51 -15.44
N ASP A 591 5.32 -15.77 -16.64
CA ASP A 591 6.06 -14.81 -17.48
C ASP A 591 7.42 -14.35 -16.91
N ILE A 592 8.01 -15.07 -15.95
CA ILE A 592 9.34 -14.80 -15.40
C ILE A 592 10.31 -15.92 -15.81
N GLN A 593 11.55 -15.56 -16.16
CA GLN A 593 12.58 -16.53 -16.51
C GLN A 593 13.04 -17.31 -15.28
N VAL A 594 12.92 -18.65 -15.33
CA VAL A 594 13.34 -19.55 -14.25
C VAL A 594 14.28 -20.64 -14.77
N HIS A 595 15.44 -20.81 -14.13
CA HIS A 595 16.39 -21.88 -14.38
C HIS A 595 16.37 -22.91 -13.25
N CYS A 596 15.69 -24.03 -13.48
CA CYS A 596 15.68 -25.19 -12.57
C CYS A 596 16.91 -26.09 -12.79
N GLY A 597 17.17 -26.99 -11.84
CA GLY A 597 18.26 -27.96 -11.89
C GLY A 597 19.65 -27.33 -11.80
N THR A 598 19.75 -26.08 -11.37
CA THR A 598 21.00 -25.31 -11.35
C THR A 598 21.36 -24.99 -9.90
N LYS A 599 22.42 -25.62 -9.37
CA LYS A 599 22.85 -25.36 -8.00
C LYS A 599 23.91 -24.27 -7.98
N ILE A 600 23.61 -23.15 -7.31
CA ILE A 600 24.59 -22.11 -7.04
C ILE A 600 25.55 -22.57 -5.94
N VAL A 601 26.84 -22.33 -6.15
CA VAL A 601 27.93 -22.74 -5.23
C VAL A 601 28.75 -21.58 -4.70
N SER A 602 28.79 -20.44 -5.40
CA SER A 602 29.48 -19.24 -4.92
C SER A 602 28.80 -17.96 -5.38
N VAL A 603 28.95 -16.94 -4.55
CA VAL A 603 28.59 -15.55 -4.83
C VAL A 603 29.78 -14.68 -4.46
N GLU A 604 30.25 -13.89 -5.42
CA GLU A 604 31.29 -12.89 -5.21
C GLU A 604 30.69 -11.50 -5.41
N ALA A 605 30.85 -10.63 -4.42
CA ALA A 605 30.31 -9.28 -4.46
C ALA A 605 31.42 -8.25 -4.60
N SER A 606 31.24 -7.32 -5.54
CA SER A 606 32.01 -6.08 -5.66
C SER A 606 31.13 -4.88 -5.31
N ASN A 607 31.70 -3.67 -5.35
CA ASN A 607 30.94 -2.44 -5.14
C ASN A 607 29.91 -2.18 -6.25
N THR A 608 30.13 -2.68 -7.46
CA THR A 608 29.32 -2.38 -8.65
C THR A 608 28.45 -3.54 -9.10
N GLU A 609 28.89 -4.77 -8.89
CA GLU A 609 28.30 -5.98 -9.49
C GLU A 609 28.45 -7.20 -8.57
N ILE A 610 27.60 -8.19 -8.79
CA ILE A 610 27.69 -9.53 -8.20
C ILE A 610 27.95 -10.56 -9.29
N VAL A 611 28.88 -11.46 -9.04
CA VAL A 611 29.12 -12.65 -9.87
C VAL A 611 28.60 -13.88 -9.13
N VAL A 612 27.77 -14.67 -9.80
CA VAL A 612 27.17 -15.89 -9.25
C VAL A 612 27.60 -17.08 -10.10
N GLN A 613 28.05 -18.17 -9.47
CA GLN A 613 28.53 -19.37 -10.16
C GLN A 613 27.75 -20.62 -9.75
N SER A 614 27.45 -21.49 -10.72
CA SER A 614 26.88 -22.82 -10.48
C SER A 614 27.94 -23.92 -10.33
N ASP A 615 27.52 -25.07 -9.80
CA ASP A 615 28.33 -26.29 -9.74
C ASP A 615 28.76 -26.81 -11.13
N GLU A 616 27.97 -26.57 -12.16
CA GLU A 616 28.30 -26.86 -13.57
C GLU A 616 29.19 -25.80 -14.23
N GLY A 617 29.62 -24.77 -13.50
CA GLY A 617 30.53 -23.73 -14.00
C GLY A 617 29.86 -22.61 -14.82
N LYS A 618 28.52 -22.53 -14.84
CA LYS A 618 27.82 -21.40 -15.45
C LYS A 618 27.95 -20.16 -14.57
N ILE A 619 28.12 -19.00 -15.20
CA ILE A 619 28.35 -17.71 -14.52
C ILE A 619 27.23 -16.74 -14.91
N TRP A 620 26.75 -15.97 -13.93
CA TRP A 620 25.84 -14.85 -14.14
C TRP A 620 26.41 -13.60 -13.48
N GLU A 621 26.20 -12.46 -14.13
CA GLU A 621 26.48 -11.14 -13.58
C GLU A 621 25.15 -10.47 -13.22
N ALA A 622 25.10 -9.87 -12.03
CA ALA A 622 23.89 -9.30 -11.47
C ALA A 622 24.14 -7.96 -10.81
N SER A 623 23.14 -7.08 -10.83
CA SER A 623 23.19 -5.83 -10.06
C SER A 623 22.97 -6.09 -8.57
N GLY A 624 22.22 -7.14 -8.24
CA GLY A 624 21.88 -7.52 -6.89
C GLY A 624 21.30 -8.93 -6.87
N ILE A 625 21.32 -9.57 -5.69
CA ILE A 625 20.74 -10.89 -5.51
C ILE A 625 19.83 -10.95 -4.30
N ILE A 626 18.81 -11.80 -4.41
CA ILE A 626 17.96 -12.22 -3.30
C ILE A 626 18.19 -13.71 -3.09
N LEU A 627 18.75 -14.07 -1.93
CA LEU A 627 18.99 -15.47 -1.55
C LEU A 627 17.82 -15.96 -0.71
N THR A 628 17.16 -17.01 -1.19
CA THR A 628 16.04 -17.64 -0.46
C THR A 628 16.31 -19.08 -0.01
N ALA A 629 17.56 -19.51 -0.13
CA ALA A 629 17.98 -20.82 0.37
C ALA A 629 17.97 -20.84 1.92
N PRO A 630 17.77 -22.01 2.54
CA PRO A 630 17.88 -22.17 4.00
C PRO A 630 19.24 -21.69 4.51
N LEU A 631 19.29 -21.15 5.74
CA LEU A 631 20.51 -20.54 6.30
C LEU A 631 21.80 -21.36 6.11
N PRO A 632 21.84 -22.68 6.37
CA PRO A 632 23.07 -23.46 6.17
C PRO A 632 23.51 -23.52 4.70
N GLN A 633 22.57 -23.58 3.75
CA GLN A 633 22.88 -23.57 2.32
C GLN A 633 23.32 -22.17 1.86
N SER A 634 22.68 -21.12 2.38
CA SER A 634 23.11 -19.75 2.14
C SER A 634 24.52 -19.50 2.71
N ALA A 635 24.87 -20.14 3.83
CA ALA A 635 26.22 -20.08 4.38
C ALA A 635 27.26 -20.74 3.46
N ASP A 636 26.92 -21.90 2.86
CA ASP A 636 27.79 -22.55 1.88
C ASP A 636 28.01 -21.66 0.65
N ILE A 637 26.96 -20.99 0.15
CA ILE A 637 27.01 -20.12 -1.03
C ILE A 637 27.83 -18.84 -0.77
N LEU A 638 27.67 -18.23 0.41
CA LEU A 638 28.30 -16.96 0.78
C LEU A 638 29.72 -17.12 1.36
N GLY A 639 30.12 -18.34 1.76
CA GLY A 639 31.42 -18.61 2.34
C GLY A 639 31.71 -17.75 3.57
N GLN A 640 32.80 -16.97 3.53
CA GLN A 640 33.25 -16.12 4.65
C GLN A 640 32.31 -14.94 4.95
N MET A 641 31.40 -14.61 4.04
CA MET A 641 30.44 -13.51 4.25
C MET A 641 29.28 -13.94 5.16
N ALA A 642 29.07 -15.25 5.35
CA ALA A 642 27.99 -15.75 6.19
C ALA A 642 28.38 -15.81 7.68
N PRO A 643 27.47 -15.42 8.58
CA PRO A 643 27.62 -15.62 10.01
C PRO A 643 27.77 -17.12 10.36
N ASP A 644 28.62 -17.42 11.34
CA ASP A 644 28.87 -18.80 11.76
C ASP A 644 27.62 -19.51 12.33
N ASP A 645 26.70 -18.76 12.93
CA ASP A 645 25.47 -19.31 13.50
C ASP A 645 24.49 -19.86 12.46
N TRP A 646 24.66 -19.50 11.18
CA TRP A 646 23.86 -20.04 10.07
C TRP A 646 24.13 -21.53 9.81
N LYS A 647 25.31 -22.03 10.21
CA LYS A 647 25.67 -23.46 10.05
C LYS A 647 24.96 -24.35 11.10
N ASN A 648 24.53 -23.77 12.22
CA ASN A 648 23.85 -24.51 13.28
C ASN A 648 22.36 -24.74 12.93
N SER A 649 21.82 -25.92 13.25
CA SER A 649 20.49 -26.33 12.77
C SER A 649 19.36 -25.46 13.34
N ASN A 650 18.91 -24.49 12.53
CA ASN A 650 17.79 -23.59 12.81
C ASN A 650 16.46 -24.06 12.17
N TYR A 651 16.39 -25.35 11.83
CA TYR A 651 15.27 -25.89 11.07
C TYR A 651 14.77 -27.19 11.68
N GLU A 652 13.48 -27.40 11.53
CA GLU A 652 12.87 -28.72 11.65
C GLU A 652 13.33 -29.57 10.46
N SER A 653 13.62 -30.84 10.74
CA SER A 653 13.79 -31.86 9.71
C SER A 653 12.55 -32.74 9.70
N ILE A 654 12.10 -33.15 8.52
CA ILE A 654 10.92 -33.99 8.33
C ILE A 654 11.25 -35.09 7.32
N TRP A 655 10.90 -36.34 7.66
CA TRP A 655 10.76 -37.39 6.66
C TRP A 655 9.30 -37.49 6.22
N SER A 656 9.09 -37.54 4.92
CA SER A 656 7.79 -37.85 4.31
C SER A 656 7.88 -39.18 3.58
N VAL A 657 6.88 -40.04 3.71
CA VAL A 657 6.74 -41.23 2.86
C VAL A 657 5.49 -41.07 2.02
N LEU A 658 5.67 -41.15 0.71
CA LEU A 658 4.61 -41.08 -0.29
C LEU A 658 4.17 -42.51 -0.60
N PHE A 659 2.87 -42.74 -0.58
CA PHE A 659 2.20 -43.99 -0.90
C PHE A 659 1.31 -43.76 -2.13
N SER A 660 1.35 -44.67 -3.09
CA SER A 660 0.37 -44.78 -4.18
C SER A 660 -0.13 -46.21 -4.33
N ASN A 661 -1.39 -46.37 -4.70
CA ASN A 661 -2.05 -47.66 -4.83
C ASN A 661 -3.16 -47.58 -5.89
N ASP A 662 -3.48 -48.70 -6.53
CA ASP A 662 -4.61 -48.79 -7.47
C ASP A 662 -5.98 -48.65 -6.75
N SER A 663 -6.00 -48.87 -5.42
CA SER A 663 -7.21 -48.82 -4.59
C SER A 663 -7.28 -47.58 -3.70
N VAL A 664 -8.50 -47.10 -3.43
CA VAL A 664 -8.79 -45.95 -2.58
C VAL A 664 -8.33 -46.18 -1.14
N ILE A 665 -7.80 -45.14 -0.50
CA ILE A 665 -7.30 -45.19 0.89
C ILE A 665 -8.44 -45.55 1.88
N PRO A 666 -8.31 -46.66 2.63
CA PRO A 666 -9.23 -46.97 3.72
C PRO A 666 -9.11 -45.96 4.87
N ARG A 667 -10.24 -45.60 5.50
CA ARG A 667 -10.23 -44.71 6.68
C ARG A 667 -9.39 -45.28 7.85
N SER A 668 -9.25 -46.60 7.92
CA SER A 668 -8.42 -47.27 8.92
C SER A 668 -6.92 -46.98 8.75
N VAL A 669 -6.43 -46.78 7.52
CA VAL A 669 -5.03 -46.37 7.25
C VAL A 669 -4.74 -45.00 7.85
N ILE A 670 -5.64 -44.03 7.63
CA ILE A 670 -5.52 -42.66 8.16
C ILE A 670 -5.43 -42.69 9.68
N LYS A 671 -6.33 -43.46 10.31
CA LYS A 671 -6.39 -43.60 11.76
C LYS A 671 -5.15 -44.31 12.32
N ALA A 672 -4.65 -45.34 11.64
CA ALA A 672 -3.43 -46.04 12.01
C ALA A 672 -2.20 -45.10 11.97
N ALA A 673 -2.08 -44.29 10.92
CA ALA A 673 -1.01 -43.29 10.80
C ALA A 673 -1.08 -42.23 11.90
N GLN A 674 -2.27 -41.70 12.20
CA GLN A 674 -2.47 -40.74 13.29
C GLN A 674 -2.11 -41.35 14.65
N ASN A 675 -2.51 -42.59 14.92
CA ASN A 675 -2.15 -43.32 16.14
C ASN A 675 -0.64 -43.61 16.23
N ALA A 676 0.03 -43.76 15.10
CA ALA A 676 1.49 -43.87 15.01
C ALA A 676 2.23 -42.53 15.23
N GLY A 677 1.51 -41.42 15.41
CA GLY A 677 2.08 -40.09 15.59
C GLY A 677 2.60 -39.46 14.28
N LEU A 678 2.05 -39.90 13.15
CA LEU A 678 2.32 -39.37 11.81
C LEU A 678 1.19 -38.43 11.39
N ILE A 679 1.48 -37.50 10.48
CA ILE A 679 0.51 -36.55 9.94
C ILE A 679 0.16 -37.00 8.51
N PRO A 680 -1.06 -37.52 8.27
CA PRO A 680 -1.49 -37.94 6.95
C PRO A 680 -1.97 -36.73 6.10
N VAL A 681 -1.55 -36.69 4.84
CA VAL A 681 -2.00 -35.74 3.80
C VAL A 681 -2.41 -36.56 2.57
N HIS A 682 -3.60 -36.33 2.05
CA HIS A 682 -4.19 -37.14 0.98
C HIS A 682 -3.97 -36.46 -0.37
N GLY A 683 -4.12 -37.20 -1.47
CA GLY A 683 -4.13 -36.63 -2.82
C GLY A 683 -5.29 -35.64 -3.04
N SER A 684 -5.22 -34.91 -4.14
CA SER A 684 -6.22 -33.90 -4.53
C SER A 684 -7.63 -34.46 -4.79
N ASP A 685 -7.73 -35.75 -5.11
CA ASP A 685 -8.98 -36.38 -5.52
C ASP A 685 -9.77 -36.87 -4.29
N ASN A 686 -11.11 -36.85 -4.37
CA ASN A 686 -11.96 -37.39 -3.30
C ASN A 686 -12.95 -38.41 -3.87
N PRO A 687 -12.77 -39.71 -3.61
CA PRO A 687 -11.75 -40.31 -2.73
C PRO A 687 -10.39 -40.55 -3.43
N SER A 688 -9.27 -40.36 -2.72
CA SER A 688 -7.89 -40.49 -3.25
C SER A 688 -7.27 -41.88 -3.02
N SER A 689 -6.37 -42.29 -3.90
CA SER A 689 -5.50 -43.47 -3.77
C SER A 689 -4.05 -43.14 -3.37
N CYS A 690 -3.73 -41.87 -3.14
CA CYS A 690 -2.39 -41.39 -2.82
C CYS A 690 -2.32 -40.75 -1.41
N LEU A 691 -1.32 -41.13 -0.62
CA LEU A 691 -1.15 -40.68 0.77
C LEU A 691 0.29 -40.24 1.03
N VAL A 692 0.47 -39.12 1.73
CA VAL A 692 1.75 -38.71 2.32
C VAL A 692 1.65 -38.84 3.83
N LEU A 693 2.62 -39.53 4.42
CA LEU A 693 2.80 -39.55 5.87
C LEU A 693 4.01 -38.72 6.25
N HIS A 694 3.79 -37.62 6.97
CA HIS A 694 4.86 -36.83 7.56
C HIS A 694 5.17 -37.33 8.97
N SER A 695 6.45 -37.55 9.23
CA SER A 695 6.95 -37.82 10.58
C SER A 695 7.15 -36.53 11.37
N ASN A 696 7.14 -36.62 12.70
CA ASN A 696 7.47 -35.49 13.55
C ASN A 696 8.97 -35.14 13.49
N SER A 697 9.32 -33.92 13.88
CA SER A 697 10.68 -33.43 13.70
C SER A 697 11.72 -34.10 14.60
N GLU A 698 11.36 -34.44 15.84
CA GLU A 698 12.28 -35.12 16.76
C GLU A 698 12.68 -36.51 16.24
N TRP A 699 11.70 -37.27 15.76
CA TRP A 699 11.92 -38.57 15.16
C TRP A 699 12.77 -38.45 13.90
N SER A 700 12.46 -37.48 13.03
CA SER A 700 13.20 -37.24 11.80
C SER A 700 14.66 -36.90 12.05
N LYS A 701 14.95 -36.07 13.05
CA LYS A 701 16.32 -35.71 13.43
C LYS A 701 17.14 -36.93 13.86
N LYS A 702 16.55 -37.85 14.62
CA LYS A 702 17.21 -39.10 15.04
C LYS A 702 17.54 -40.04 13.88
N HIS A 703 16.76 -39.99 12.80
CA HIS A 703 16.90 -40.88 11.64
C HIS A 703 17.33 -40.12 10.37
N LEU A 704 17.90 -38.92 10.50
CA LEU A 704 18.12 -38.01 9.37
C LEU A 704 19.08 -38.57 8.32
N GLU A 705 20.08 -39.35 8.75
CA GLU A 705 21.11 -39.92 7.88
C GLU A 705 20.82 -41.35 7.42
N LYS A 706 19.64 -41.91 7.74
CA LYS A 706 19.21 -43.20 7.20
C LYS A 706 18.88 -43.12 5.71
N SER A 707 18.96 -44.27 5.04
CA SER A 707 18.54 -44.39 3.64
C SER A 707 17.03 -44.18 3.50
N ARG A 708 16.57 -43.87 2.27
CA ARG A 708 15.14 -43.70 1.99
C ARG A 708 14.36 -44.99 2.25
N ASP A 709 14.94 -46.12 1.90
CA ASP A 709 14.30 -47.44 2.02
C ASP A 709 14.19 -47.86 3.50
N GLU A 710 15.22 -47.59 4.30
CA GLU A 710 15.16 -47.83 5.75
C GLU A 710 14.03 -47.03 6.42
N ILE A 711 13.82 -45.79 5.98
CA ILE A 711 12.77 -44.92 6.54
C ILE A 711 11.37 -45.40 6.14
N VAL A 712 11.21 -45.84 4.89
CA VAL A 712 9.95 -46.45 4.42
C VAL A 712 9.58 -47.63 5.30
N GLU A 713 10.51 -48.57 5.52
CA GLU A 713 10.29 -49.73 6.39
C GLU A 713 9.96 -49.35 7.84
N LEU A 714 10.67 -48.36 8.40
CA LEU A 714 10.40 -47.90 9.76
C LEU A 714 9.00 -47.29 9.90
N ILE A 715 8.55 -46.50 8.93
CA ILE A 715 7.22 -45.88 8.93
C ILE A 715 6.14 -46.93 8.73
N LEU A 716 6.32 -47.86 7.77
CA LEU A 716 5.41 -49.00 7.59
C LEU A 716 5.29 -49.82 8.88
N HIS A 717 6.40 -50.15 9.52
CA HIS A 717 6.40 -50.89 10.79
C HIS A 717 5.67 -50.14 11.91
N GLN A 718 5.71 -48.80 11.94
CA GLN A 718 4.94 -48.02 12.91
C GLN A 718 3.44 -48.07 12.62
N CYS A 719 3.03 -47.90 11.36
CA CYS A 719 1.62 -47.96 10.96
C CYS A 719 1.01 -49.35 11.21
N ARG A 720 1.74 -50.43 10.90
CA ARG A 720 1.29 -51.83 11.07
C ARG A 720 0.89 -52.15 12.51
N LYS A 721 1.44 -51.47 13.53
CA LYS A 721 1.06 -51.67 14.95
C LYS A 721 -0.37 -51.26 15.28
N PHE A 722 -0.96 -50.41 14.45
CA PHE A 722 -2.28 -49.82 14.66
C PHE A 722 -3.26 -50.11 13.51
N ALA A 723 -2.83 -50.87 12.51
CA ALA A 723 -3.59 -51.21 11.32
C ALA A 723 -4.51 -52.41 11.56
N ASP A 724 -5.73 -52.37 11.02
CA ASP A 724 -6.59 -53.54 10.84
C ASP A 724 -6.24 -54.27 9.54
N ASN A 725 -6.93 -55.37 9.23
CA ASN A 725 -6.64 -56.18 8.05
C ASN A 725 -6.74 -55.37 6.74
N ASP A 726 -7.77 -54.53 6.60
CA ASP A 726 -7.97 -53.68 5.42
C ASP A 726 -6.83 -52.65 5.27
N ALA A 727 -6.39 -52.04 6.37
CA ALA A 727 -5.27 -51.12 6.37
C ALA A 727 -3.93 -51.82 6.06
N LEU A 728 -3.72 -53.04 6.57
CA LEU A 728 -2.52 -53.83 6.29
C LEU A 728 -2.44 -54.20 4.81
N GLU A 729 -3.54 -54.69 4.23
CA GLU A 729 -3.61 -55.04 2.81
C GLU A 729 -3.29 -53.85 1.92
N TRP A 730 -3.85 -52.68 2.24
CA TRP A 730 -3.57 -51.45 1.49
C TRP A 730 -2.11 -50.99 1.64
N LEU A 731 -1.57 -50.95 2.87
CA LEU A 731 -0.19 -50.52 3.11
C LEU A 731 0.84 -51.44 2.44
N ASP A 732 0.62 -52.76 2.48
CA ASP A 732 1.56 -53.75 1.94
C ASP A 732 1.51 -53.85 0.41
N SER A 733 0.39 -53.49 -0.21
CA SER A 733 0.25 -53.42 -1.67
C SER A 733 0.66 -52.06 -2.27
N SER A 734 0.95 -51.06 -1.44
CA SER A 734 1.25 -49.70 -1.89
C SER A 734 2.69 -49.54 -2.37
N ASN A 735 2.87 -48.78 -3.46
CA ASN A 735 4.18 -48.29 -3.85
C ASN A 735 4.62 -47.15 -2.93
N CYS A 736 5.84 -47.24 -2.39
CA CYS A 736 6.32 -46.36 -1.33
C CYS A 736 7.58 -45.60 -1.73
N GLN A 737 7.66 -44.31 -1.39
CA GLN A 737 8.87 -43.52 -1.60
C GLN A 737 9.15 -42.55 -0.46
N GLY A 738 10.35 -42.67 0.13
CA GLY A 738 10.84 -41.74 1.14
C GLY A 738 11.40 -40.44 0.56
N HIS A 739 11.04 -39.31 1.17
CA HIS A 739 11.59 -37.98 0.88
C HIS A 739 12.14 -37.31 2.15
N ARG A 740 13.37 -36.78 2.05
CA ARG A 740 14.08 -36.16 3.18
C ARG A 740 14.05 -34.65 3.09
N TRP A 741 13.34 -34.00 4.02
CA TRP A 741 13.41 -32.56 4.24
C TRP A 741 14.41 -32.24 5.35
N ARG A 742 15.66 -31.93 4.98
CA ARG A 742 16.69 -31.54 5.97
C ARG A 742 16.36 -30.20 6.63
N PHE A 743 15.77 -29.27 5.85
CA PHE A 743 15.42 -27.91 6.26
C PHE A 743 13.94 -27.66 5.92
N ALA A 744 13.04 -28.33 6.63
CA ALA A 744 11.62 -28.34 6.33
C ALA A 744 10.91 -27.03 6.73
N ARG A 745 11.21 -26.51 7.92
CA ARG A 745 10.59 -25.31 8.49
C ARG A 745 11.57 -24.59 9.41
N ALA A 746 11.75 -23.29 9.23
CA ALA A 746 12.56 -22.47 10.13
C ALA A 746 11.93 -22.38 11.54
N ILE A 747 12.78 -22.39 12.57
CA ILE A 747 12.32 -22.31 13.98
C ILE A 747 12.58 -20.92 14.57
N ARG A 748 13.71 -20.27 14.24
CA ARG A 748 14.01 -18.89 14.65
C ARG A 748 14.50 -18.04 13.48
N VAL A 749 14.53 -16.73 13.66
CA VAL A 749 15.11 -15.80 12.67
C VAL A 749 16.63 -15.97 12.63
N GLY A 750 17.24 -15.88 11.45
CA GLY A 750 18.69 -15.90 11.29
C GLY A 750 19.36 -14.57 11.66
N SER A 751 20.66 -14.61 11.99
CA SER A 751 21.46 -13.39 12.15
C SER A 751 21.54 -12.60 10.85
N LYS A 752 21.32 -11.29 10.89
CA LYS A 752 21.35 -10.42 9.70
C LYS A 752 22.77 -10.20 9.21
N ILE A 753 22.92 -10.13 7.88
CA ILE A 753 24.12 -9.58 7.23
C ILE A 753 23.80 -8.21 6.65
N ASN A 754 24.79 -7.33 6.60
CA ASN A 754 24.66 -6.03 5.96
C ASN A 754 25.52 -5.99 4.70
N THR A 755 24.95 -6.45 3.59
CA THR A 755 25.61 -6.44 2.29
C THR A 755 24.70 -5.73 1.28
N PRO A 756 25.05 -4.52 0.80
CA PRO A 756 24.10 -3.67 0.08
C PRO A 756 23.53 -4.23 -1.23
N ARG A 757 24.11 -5.30 -1.78
CA ARG A 757 23.63 -5.96 -3.01
C ARG A 757 23.11 -7.38 -2.78
N ILE A 758 23.14 -7.86 -1.53
CA ILE A 758 22.75 -9.23 -1.17
C ILE A 758 21.70 -9.15 -0.05
N VAL A 759 20.47 -9.53 -0.37
CA VAL A 759 19.37 -9.54 0.59
C VAL A 759 18.87 -10.96 0.80
N MET A 760 18.52 -11.30 2.03
CA MET A 760 17.99 -12.62 2.38
C MET A 760 16.46 -12.59 2.43
N ALA A 761 15.83 -13.68 2.01
CA ALA A 761 14.40 -13.90 2.16
C ALA A 761 14.12 -15.39 2.43
N GLY A 762 12.93 -15.71 2.91
CA GLY A 762 12.55 -17.07 3.29
C GLY A 762 11.77 -17.13 4.59
N ASP A 763 11.35 -18.33 4.94
CA ASP A 763 10.60 -18.61 6.16
C ASP A 763 11.39 -18.35 7.46
N ALA A 764 12.71 -18.22 7.38
CA ALA A 764 13.59 -17.79 8.48
C ALA A 764 13.73 -16.25 8.61
N TRP A 765 13.06 -15.46 7.76
CA TRP A 765 13.22 -14.01 7.69
C TRP A 765 11.92 -13.22 7.84
N GLY A 766 10.78 -13.92 7.83
CA GLY A 766 9.46 -13.32 8.03
C GLY A 766 8.84 -13.67 9.38
N GLU A 767 7.84 -12.90 9.77
CA GLU A 767 7.04 -13.14 10.97
C GLU A 767 5.58 -13.45 10.58
N PRO A 768 4.98 -14.55 11.08
CA PRO A 768 5.57 -15.54 11.97
C PRO A 768 6.59 -16.46 11.27
N VAL A 769 7.64 -16.86 11.99
CA VAL A 769 8.73 -17.69 11.45
C VAL A 769 8.22 -19.08 11.03
N GLY A 770 8.76 -19.61 9.92
CA GLY A 770 8.46 -20.95 9.42
C GLY A 770 7.13 -21.05 8.65
N THR A 771 6.35 -19.97 8.56
CA THR A 771 5.04 -19.94 7.90
C THR A 771 5.14 -19.60 6.42
N VAL A 772 4.13 -19.96 5.62
CA VAL A 772 4.07 -19.57 4.20
C VAL A 772 3.90 -18.05 4.08
N GLY A 773 3.02 -17.45 4.88
CA GLY A 773 2.82 -16.01 4.91
C GLY A 773 4.05 -15.22 5.33
N GLY A 774 4.83 -15.75 6.28
CA GLY A 774 6.14 -15.21 6.66
C GLY A 774 7.14 -15.25 5.50
N ALA A 775 7.20 -16.38 4.77
CA ALA A 775 8.05 -16.50 3.59
C ALA A 775 7.66 -15.50 2.49
N ILE A 776 6.37 -15.39 2.15
CA ILE A 776 5.83 -14.42 1.18
C ILE A 776 6.17 -12.98 1.62
N SER A 777 5.89 -12.64 2.88
CA SER A 777 6.18 -11.31 3.44
C SER A 777 7.66 -10.97 3.34
N SER A 778 8.54 -11.91 3.70
CA SER A 778 9.99 -11.72 3.61
C SER A 778 10.46 -11.51 2.17
N GLY A 779 9.86 -12.21 1.20
CA GLY A 779 10.18 -12.04 -0.22
C GLY A 779 9.83 -10.65 -0.73
N ALA A 780 8.65 -10.15 -0.39
CA ALA A 780 8.22 -8.80 -0.76
C ALA A 780 9.10 -7.71 -0.11
N TRP A 781 9.42 -7.86 1.18
CA TRP A 781 10.32 -6.94 1.88
C TRP A 781 11.76 -7.00 1.36
N ALA A 782 12.27 -8.18 1.02
CA ALA A 782 13.61 -8.34 0.47
C ALA A 782 13.76 -7.67 -0.91
N ALA A 783 12.71 -7.77 -1.75
CA ALA A 783 12.65 -7.07 -3.02
C ALA A 783 12.68 -5.55 -2.83
N ALA A 784 11.87 -5.02 -1.91
CA ALA A 784 11.86 -3.60 -1.60
C ALA A 784 13.19 -3.11 -0.99
N GLU A 785 13.81 -3.93 -0.13
CA GLU A 785 15.10 -3.65 0.51
C GLU A 785 16.25 -3.62 -0.49
N LEU A 786 16.29 -4.57 -1.45
CA LEU A 786 17.30 -4.56 -2.49
C LEU A 786 17.17 -3.33 -3.38
N VAL A 787 15.94 -2.96 -3.77
CA VAL A 787 15.69 -1.73 -4.56
C VAL A 787 16.10 -0.48 -3.78
N PHE A 788 15.80 -0.43 -2.48
CA PHE A 788 16.24 0.66 -1.61
C PHE A 788 17.77 0.82 -1.64
N TYR A 789 18.53 -0.27 -1.40
CA TYR A 789 19.99 -0.19 -1.43
C TYR A 789 20.51 0.22 -2.80
N LEU A 790 20.04 -0.40 -3.89
CA LEU A 790 20.48 -0.09 -5.25
C LEU A 790 20.16 1.37 -5.64
N SER A 791 19.04 1.92 -5.17
CA SER A 791 18.67 3.32 -5.41
C SER A 791 19.65 4.31 -4.75
N ASN A 792 20.33 3.91 -3.67
CA ASN A 792 21.34 4.74 -3.02
C ASN A 792 22.70 4.70 -3.74
N PHE A 793 22.98 3.67 -4.55
CA PHE A 793 24.20 3.58 -5.38
C PHE A 793 24.02 4.11 -6.80
N SER A 794 22.76 4.23 -7.26
CA SER A 794 22.46 4.84 -8.55
C SER A 794 22.91 6.30 -8.58
N LYS A 795 23.44 6.77 -9.73
CA LYS A 795 24.00 8.12 -9.86
C LYS A 795 22.99 9.15 -9.37
N LYS A 796 23.39 9.95 -8.38
CA LYS A 796 22.56 11.02 -7.80
C LYS A 796 21.89 11.84 -8.91
N GLY A 797 20.56 11.85 -8.92
CA GLY A 797 19.81 12.92 -9.55
C GLY A 797 20.22 14.27 -8.94
N PRO A 798 19.93 15.41 -9.62
CA PRO A 798 20.41 16.71 -9.20
C PRO A 798 20.09 17.00 -7.73
N GLU A 799 21.11 17.29 -6.94
CA GLU A 799 20.97 17.72 -5.56
C GLU A 799 20.08 18.96 -5.51
N ILE A 800 18.94 18.87 -4.82
CA ILE A 800 18.10 20.02 -4.52
C ILE A 800 18.90 20.87 -3.52
N GLN A 801 19.60 21.89 -4.03
CA GLN A 801 20.33 22.85 -3.20
C GLN A 801 19.38 23.48 -2.17
N SER A 802 19.71 23.32 -0.88
CA SER A 802 18.95 23.81 0.25
C SER A 802 19.10 25.32 0.51
N SER A 803 19.37 26.14 -0.51
CA SER A 803 19.73 27.55 -0.33
C SER A 803 18.55 28.51 -0.20
N LEU A 804 17.31 28.00 -0.17
CA LEU A 804 16.09 28.83 -0.21
C LEU A 804 15.48 29.15 1.16
N LEU A 805 16.07 28.71 2.27
CA LEU A 805 15.67 29.17 3.62
C LEU A 805 16.54 30.33 4.14
N ASP A 806 17.75 30.53 3.62
CA ASP A 806 18.64 31.63 4.05
C ASP A 806 18.20 33.03 3.57
N LYS A 807 16.99 33.15 3.01
CA LYS A 807 16.41 34.44 2.57
C LYS A 807 15.00 34.71 3.11
N TRP A 808 14.50 33.95 4.08
CA TRP A 808 13.14 34.13 4.62
C TRP A 808 13.11 34.18 6.14
#